data_AF-A0A2N1TMH3-F1
#
_entry.id   AF-A0A2N1TMH3-F1
#
_cell.length_a   1.000
_cell.length_b   1.000
_cell.length_c   1.000
_cell.angle_alpha   90.00
_cell.angle_beta   90.00
_cell.angle_gamma   90.00
#
_symmetry.space_group_name_H-M   'P 1'
#
loop_
_entity.id
_entity.type
_entity.pdbx_description
1 polymer ?
#
loop_
_entity_poly.entity_id
_entity_poly.type
_entity_poly.pdbx_seq_one_letter_code
_entity_poly.pdbx_strand_id
1 'polypeptide(L)'
;MLTLPEHGFRKTSAFVIAALLALFVFSTAAVQAATVVDGTHRLRARKPELDALLRRQYLSNSQFRAQIRENSRNIRLVPNESEVAFQVYNFSSDTYEYRVGNLVAQGRHCHLFIERENAQLYGSSAAEIYTQIVTNFDNKVYKTVDNWFGKPVIPAEYRLPDERVYIFLVDIRDNFGEGYVAGYFDHRDLDGLFGNQKPVFFMDIAPGDPGDPDDKGNQFYRTLAHELQHMVNFSIQLANDSPEQERWLDEGFSMFCEYVFSGEVGNSSRRWPPEPHFARFLENPAVNLVSNNRESWFHEDSLFRQYGASFAFVAWLVEKYGGKSLYLQQQFVRELVHSRVKGVPGINKLLTSVGTDFRQIFADFIMALHVEDSDNPLWTFVDKKAAFGEDLAAMLPLRYVQHFFASSGGSFVGGSGATLPNSVLLEEIYGKGQVKVTMIFAEGMTPFLAEMPHNSPGFIRPLTPDSRGQVVLDADFSGQRRYFILPIAVDSELPSDQTLNYSFKTSTAGLVLYPVAHPVFSDQILIFLKSFSGPIETPPTLRVFFGNLIDTPGLVAADADNTTYMAHYQLPGDGKGQAVCYYGDDSCSFSFSAIRSKVYDQQNLPLASAYLHVYRQTDNGLLMFSQSDAMTLAANAEVLAGPYDIILPESASASVVFAAENYAAPRAGWCQINESGTITSWQSLQNSSGKRLAEVSGSGRYFLLNDRAAPTVELPRIRQIDANRLVIDIRAADDLSGINYDAMRVLANDRPVSAKYSAETSTIELMVASLDRGENNITIELADRAGNQARASIVGSGLAPTAAAHASVFPNPCQRQASIRMSFTGAPMINQAEVKIYDVAGHHLVTLALDRESAAVYGVDWDLRSKGGKAVSNGLYFYRITATADTQKFKASGKIAVLR
;
A
#
# COMPACT_ATOMS: atom_id res chain seq x y z
N MET A 1 -66.92 7.58 -26.73
CA MET A 1 -66.90 8.40 -27.95
C MET A 1 -65.46 8.82 -28.17
N LEU A 2 -64.88 8.42 -29.31
CA LEU A 2 -63.48 8.65 -29.68
C LEU A 2 -63.09 10.14 -29.65
N THR A 3 -61.88 10.46 -29.21
CA THR A 3 -60.89 11.31 -29.94
C THR A 3 -59.59 11.49 -29.11
N LEU A 4 -58.47 11.13 -29.73
CA LEU A 4 -57.09 11.59 -29.51
C LEU A 4 -56.83 12.77 -30.50
N PRO A 5 -55.69 13.51 -30.57
CA PRO A 5 -54.44 13.50 -29.77
C PRO A 5 -53.77 14.92 -29.56
N GLU A 6 -52.52 14.89 -29.05
CA GLU A 6 -51.36 15.78 -29.31
C GLU A 6 -50.89 16.86 -28.30
N HIS A 7 -49.66 16.60 -27.84
CA HIS A 7 -48.51 17.47 -27.55
C HIS A 7 -48.57 18.65 -26.55
N GLY A 8 -47.64 18.59 -25.58
CA GLY A 8 -47.21 19.75 -24.79
C GLY A 8 -46.17 19.43 -23.72
N PHE A 9 -44.94 19.08 -24.10
CA PHE A 9 -43.79 19.12 -23.20
C PHE A 9 -43.47 20.59 -22.86
N ARG A 10 -43.71 21.03 -21.61
CA ARG A 10 -43.06 22.21 -21.05
C ARG A 10 -42.77 22.05 -19.55
N LYS A 11 -41.48 22.25 -19.26
CA LYS A 11 -40.79 22.58 -18.01
C LYS A 11 -41.65 23.29 -16.96
N THR A 12 -41.73 22.65 -15.78
CA THR A 12 -41.97 23.19 -14.42
C THR A 12 -42.01 21.94 -13.51
N SER A 13 -41.30 21.76 -12.40
CA SER A 13 -40.52 22.64 -11.55
C SER A 13 -39.61 21.77 -10.66
N ALA A 14 -38.28 21.88 -10.82
CA ALA A 14 -37.29 21.34 -9.88
C ALA A 14 -37.41 21.96 -8.46
N PHE A 15 -38.27 22.97 -8.28
CA PHE A 15 -38.57 23.59 -7.01
C PHE A 15 -39.53 22.80 -6.10
N VAL A 16 -40.26 21.81 -6.61
CA VAL A 16 -41.18 20.99 -5.78
C VAL A 16 -40.43 19.83 -5.11
N ILE A 17 -39.34 19.34 -5.71
CA ILE A 17 -38.53 18.26 -5.13
C ILE A 17 -37.57 18.79 -4.05
N ALA A 18 -37.06 20.02 -4.19
CA ALA A 18 -36.26 20.66 -3.15
C ALA A 18 -37.09 21.05 -1.89
N ALA A 19 -38.38 21.35 -2.07
CA ALA A 19 -39.28 21.65 -0.94
C ALA A 19 -39.73 20.37 -0.19
N LEU A 20 -39.75 19.20 -0.84
CA LEU A 20 -40.04 17.91 -0.20
C LEU A 20 -38.83 17.34 0.58
N LEU A 21 -37.60 17.72 0.24
CA LEU A 21 -36.40 17.40 1.00
C LEU A 21 -36.15 18.33 2.20
N ALA A 22 -36.79 19.51 2.25
CA ALA A 22 -36.67 20.48 3.35
C ALA A 22 -37.83 20.43 4.37
N LEU A 23 -38.84 19.58 4.16
CA LEU A 23 -40.00 19.41 5.06
C LEU A 23 -39.94 18.14 5.94
N PHE A 24 -38.83 17.40 5.91
CA PHE A 24 -38.53 16.33 6.87
C PHE A 24 -37.66 16.81 8.05
N VAL A 25 -37.84 18.06 8.49
CA VAL A 25 -37.60 18.40 9.90
C VAL A 25 -38.89 18.07 10.65
N PHE A 26 -39.14 16.77 10.84
CA PHE A 26 -40.06 16.37 11.89
C PHE A 26 -39.44 16.82 13.21
N SER A 27 -40.05 17.82 13.82
CA SER A 27 -40.02 17.99 15.27
C SER A 27 -40.78 16.83 15.90
N THR A 28 -40.15 15.66 15.88
CA THR A 28 -40.36 14.69 16.94
C THR A 28 -39.21 14.93 17.89
N ALA A 29 -39.51 15.43 19.09
CA ALA A 29 -38.70 15.07 20.23
C ALA A 29 -38.86 13.55 20.37
N ALA A 30 -38.11 12.80 19.55
CA ALA A 30 -37.86 11.41 19.80
C ALA A 30 -37.10 11.42 21.12
N VAL A 31 -37.71 10.87 22.16
CA VAL A 31 -36.94 10.38 23.29
C VAL A 31 -35.93 9.42 22.68
N GLN A 32 -34.67 9.82 22.62
CA GLN A 32 -33.58 8.99 22.15
C GLN A 32 -33.55 7.82 23.16
N ALA A 33 -34.10 6.67 22.76
CA ALA A 33 -34.11 5.48 23.60
C ALA A 33 -32.66 5.13 23.92
N ALA A 34 -32.38 4.86 25.21
CA ALA A 34 -31.04 4.47 25.64
C ALA A 34 -30.57 3.23 24.85
N THR A 35 -29.33 3.27 24.38
CA THR A 35 -28.72 2.31 23.46
C THR A 35 -28.13 1.09 24.18
N VAL A 36 -28.26 -0.12 23.64
CA VAL A 36 -27.75 -1.32 24.34
C VAL A 36 -26.26 -1.53 24.10
N VAL A 37 -25.55 -1.85 25.19
CA VAL A 37 -24.11 -2.14 25.24
C VAL A 37 -23.88 -3.61 25.63
N ASP A 38 -22.84 -4.22 25.06
CA ASP A 38 -22.37 -5.57 25.38
C ASP A 38 -21.90 -5.71 26.84
N GLY A 39 -22.62 -6.47 27.67
CA GLY A 39 -22.16 -6.86 29.00
C GLY A 39 -21.32 -8.14 29.00
N THR A 40 -21.70 -9.13 28.18
CA THR A 40 -21.15 -10.49 28.17
C THR A 40 -19.68 -10.54 27.80
N HIS A 41 -19.26 -9.99 26.65
CA HIS A 41 -17.84 -10.01 26.28
C HIS A 41 -17.00 -8.98 27.04
N ARG A 42 -17.59 -7.90 27.59
CA ARG A 42 -16.88 -7.02 28.53
C ARG A 42 -16.39 -7.80 29.75
N LEU A 43 -17.25 -8.67 30.31
CA LEU A 43 -16.90 -9.54 31.42
C LEU A 43 -15.90 -10.63 31.02
N ARG A 44 -16.12 -11.31 29.88
CA ARG A 44 -15.18 -12.32 29.35
C ARG A 44 -13.78 -11.76 29.15
N ALA A 45 -13.67 -10.57 28.54
CA ALA A 45 -12.38 -9.92 28.30
C ALA A 45 -11.61 -9.62 29.60
N ARG A 46 -12.30 -9.49 30.73
CA ARG A 46 -11.73 -9.17 32.04
C ARG A 46 -11.62 -10.36 32.98
N LYS A 47 -11.91 -11.58 32.51
CA LYS A 47 -11.85 -12.81 33.31
C LYS A 47 -10.57 -12.91 34.16
N PRO A 48 -9.33 -12.76 33.64
CA PRO A 48 -8.13 -12.98 34.45
C PRO A 48 -8.00 -11.98 35.60
N GLU A 49 -8.38 -10.72 35.37
CA GLU A 49 -8.35 -9.64 36.35
C GLU A 49 -9.38 -9.89 37.46
N LEU A 50 -10.62 -10.15 37.06
CA LEU A 50 -11.73 -10.35 37.96
C LEU A 50 -11.59 -11.65 38.77
N ASP A 51 -11.10 -12.74 38.16
CA ASP A 51 -10.80 -13.99 38.87
C ASP A 51 -9.71 -13.78 39.92
N ALA A 52 -8.68 -12.97 39.63
CA ALA A 52 -7.66 -12.63 40.60
C ALA A 52 -8.23 -11.83 41.78
N LEU A 53 -9.14 -10.89 41.52
CA LEU A 53 -9.83 -10.11 42.57
C LEU A 53 -10.71 -11.01 43.46
N LEU A 54 -11.55 -11.83 42.85
CA LEU A 54 -12.43 -12.78 43.55
C LEU A 54 -11.62 -13.80 44.35
N ARG A 55 -10.48 -14.27 43.82
CA ARG A 55 -9.58 -15.17 44.55
C ARG A 55 -8.94 -14.53 45.76
N ARG A 56 -8.51 -13.26 45.67
CA ARG A 56 -8.01 -12.52 46.84
C ARG A 56 -9.09 -12.39 47.90
N GLN A 57 -10.32 -12.04 47.49
CA GLN A 57 -11.47 -11.95 48.38
C GLN A 57 -11.81 -13.30 49.02
N TYR A 58 -11.72 -14.40 48.27
CA TYR A 58 -11.90 -15.76 48.78
C TYR A 58 -10.89 -16.13 49.86
N LEU A 59 -9.62 -15.73 49.70
CA LEU A 59 -8.58 -16.03 50.69
C LEU A 59 -8.70 -15.14 51.94
N SER A 60 -9.14 -13.89 51.80
CA SER A 60 -9.16 -12.92 52.90
C SER A 60 -10.50 -12.81 53.65
N ASN A 61 -11.63 -13.15 53.04
CA ASN A 61 -12.97 -12.91 53.60
C ASN A 61 -13.74 -14.23 53.86
N SER A 62 -13.92 -14.59 55.13
CA SER A 62 -14.65 -15.80 55.53
C SER A 62 -16.14 -15.78 55.20
N GLN A 63 -16.77 -14.61 55.17
CA GLN A 63 -18.18 -14.44 54.79
C GLN A 63 -18.37 -14.69 53.30
N PHE A 64 -17.47 -14.15 52.46
CA PHE A 64 -17.47 -14.43 51.02
C PHE A 64 -17.26 -15.92 50.72
N ARG A 65 -16.36 -16.61 51.46
CA ARG A 65 -16.25 -18.09 51.36
C ARG A 65 -17.53 -18.82 51.74
N ALA A 66 -18.28 -18.32 52.73
CA ALA A 66 -19.54 -18.91 53.13
C ALA A 66 -20.61 -18.72 52.04
N GLN A 67 -20.67 -17.54 51.43
CA GLN A 67 -21.56 -17.24 50.31
C GLN A 67 -21.32 -18.15 49.10
N ILE A 68 -20.06 -18.36 48.70
CA ILE A 68 -19.74 -19.31 47.60
C ILE A 68 -20.22 -20.73 47.94
N ARG A 69 -20.06 -21.19 49.19
CA ARG A 69 -20.56 -22.51 49.60
C ARG A 69 -22.08 -22.60 49.64
N GLU A 70 -22.78 -21.49 49.87
CA GLU A 70 -24.24 -21.44 49.81
C GLU A 70 -24.74 -21.47 48.36
N ASN A 71 -24.04 -20.80 47.44
CA ASN A 71 -24.36 -20.84 46.00
C ASN A 71 -24.35 -22.26 45.41
N SER A 72 -23.52 -23.15 45.95
CA SER A 72 -23.38 -24.54 45.51
C SER A 72 -24.30 -25.54 46.25
N ARG A 73 -25.23 -25.06 47.09
CA ARG A 73 -26.18 -25.94 47.79
C ARG A 73 -27.30 -26.38 46.87
N ASN A 74 -27.59 -27.68 46.89
CA ASN A 74 -28.80 -28.21 46.27
C ASN A 74 -30.02 -27.80 47.12
N ILE A 75 -30.84 -26.92 46.58
CA ILE A 75 -32.07 -26.40 47.22
C ILE A 75 -33.25 -26.81 46.34
N ARG A 76 -34.32 -27.30 46.97
CA ARG A 76 -35.60 -27.50 46.27
C ARG A 76 -36.20 -26.13 45.98
N LEU A 77 -36.40 -25.83 44.70
CA LEU A 77 -36.99 -24.57 44.25
C LEU A 77 -38.51 -24.66 44.15
N VAL A 78 -39.19 -23.68 44.75
CA VAL A 78 -40.65 -23.54 44.78
C VAL A 78 -41.01 -22.07 44.52
N PRO A 79 -41.79 -21.76 43.46
CA PRO A 79 -42.21 -20.40 43.16
C PRO A 79 -42.96 -19.72 44.31
N ASN A 80 -42.67 -18.45 44.51
CA ASN A 80 -43.15 -17.57 45.59
C ASN A 80 -42.74 -17.97 47.01
N GLU A 81 -41.90 -19.00 47.16
CA GLU A 81 -41.37 -19.44 48.47
C GLU A 81 -39.84 -19.42 48.53
N SER A 82 -39.17 -19.70 47.41
CA SER A 82 -37.71 -19.81 47.36
C SER A 82 -37.03 -18.48 47.05
N GLU A 83 -36.01 -18.17 47.84
CA GLU A 83 -35.06 -17.08 47.58
C GLU A 83 -33.68 -17.68 47.28
N VAL A 84 -32.99 -17.10 46.29
CA VAL A 84 -31.62 -17.49 45.91
C VAL A 84 -30.76 -16.24 45.79
N ALA A 85 -29.58 -16.26 46.40
CA ALA A 85 -28.61 -15.19 46.21
C ALA A 85 -27.83 -15.41 44.90
N PHE A 86 -27.71 -14.36 44.10
CA PHE A 86 -26.94 -14.32 42.87
C PHE A 86 -25.77 -13.36 43.01
N GLN A 87 -24.60 -13.77 42.52
CA GLN A 87 -23.47 -12.88 42.29
C GLN A 87 -23.74 -12.12 40.98
N VAL A 88 -23.95 -10.81 41.09
CA VAL A 88 -24.26 -9.87 40.01
C VAL A 88 -23.07 -8.94 39.83
N TYR A 89 -22.74 -8.58 38.60
CA TYR A 89 -21.69 -7.63 38.33
C TYR A 89 -22.26 -6.22 38.18
N ASN A 90 -21.63 -5.26 38.85
CA ASN A 90 -22.00 -3.87 38.84
C ASN A 90 -21.05 -3.10 37.90
N PHE A 91 -21.52 -2.78 36.69
CA PHE A 91 -20.75 -2.09 35.66
C PHE A 91 -20.38 -0.65 36.06
N SER A 92 -21.19 -0.02 36.90
CA SER A 92 -20.97 1.35 37.40
C SER A 92 -19.77 1.44 38.38
N SER A 93 -19.68 0.49 39.31
CA SER A 93 -18.64 0.45 40.34
C SER A 93 -17.46 -0.47 40.03
N ASP A 94 -17.57 -1.28 38.98
CA ASP A 94 -16.58 -2.27 38.58
C ASP A 94 -16.33 -3.34 39.67
N THR A 95 -17.40 -3.83 40.30
CA THR A 95 -17.32 -4.82 41.39
C THR A 95 -18.43 -5.85 41.34
N TYR A 96 -18.20 -6.99 42.01
CA TYR A 96 -19.23 -7.99 42.25
C TYR A 96 -20.01 -7.72 43.52
N GLU A 97 -21.31 -7.95 43.44
CA GLU A 97 -22.22 -7.85 44.57
C GLU A 97 -23.18 -9.04 44.61
N TYR A 98 -23.70 -9.34 45.80
CA TYR A 98 -24.72 -10.36 45.95
C TYR A 98 -26.10 -9.71 46.01
N ARG A 99 -27.02 -10.25 45.22
CA ARG A 99 -28.43 -9.85 45.17
C ARG A 99 -29.33 -11.03 45.42
N VAL A 100 -30.34 -10.84 46.25
CA VAL A 100 -31.30 -11.89 46.57
C VAL A 100 -32.41 -11.84 45.53
N GLY A 101 -32.62 -12.94 44.82
CA GLY A 101 -33.71 -13.11 43.87
C GLY A 101 -34.82 -13.97 44.44
N ASN A 102 -36.06 -13.52 44.28
CA ASN A 102 -37.26 -14.27 44.59
C ASN A 102 -37.67 -15.09 43.36
N LEU A 103 -37.82 -16.41 43.50
CA LEU A 103 -38.37 -17.25 42.43
C LEU A 103 -39.85 -16.91 42.26
N VAL A 104 -40.24 -16.27 41.16
CA VAL A 104 -41.61 -15.79 40.93
C VAL A 104 -42.41 -16.69 39.99
N ALA A 105 -41.72 -17.37 39.06
CA ALA A 105 -42.35 -18.30 38.13
C ALA A 105 -41.37 -19.38 37.69
N GLN A 106 -41.92 -20.48 37.16
CA GLN A 106 -41.15 -21.60 36.65
C GLN A 106 -41.81 -22.16 35.39
N GLY A 107 -40.99 -22.41 34.37
CA GLY A 107 -41.36 -23.05 33.12
C GLY A 107 -40.90 -24.49 32.99
N ARG A 108 -40.97 -25.01 31.78
CA ARG A 108 -40.35 -26.28 31.37
C ARG A 108 -38.83 -26.16 31.33
N HIS A 109 -38.31 -25.03 30.86
CA HIS A 109 -36.88 -24.82 30.59
C HIS A 109 -36.26 -23.70 31.42
N CYS A 110 -37.04 -22.93 32.18
CA CYS A 110 -36.51 -21.85 33.02
C CYS A 110 -37.08 -21.76 34.43
N HIS A 111 -36.30 -21.15 35.32
CA HIS A 111 -36.70 -20.55 36.58
C HIS A 111 -36.59 -19.03 36.46
N LEU A 112 -37.66 -18.30 36.73
CA LEU A 112 -37.68 -16.84 36.65
C LEU A 112 -37.57 -16.23 38.05
N PHE A 113 -36.50 -15.50 38.27
CA PHE A 113 -36.24 -14.77 39.51
C PHE A 113 -36.38 -13.27 39.28
N ILE A 114 -36.86 -12.54 40.28
CA ILE A 114 -36.78 -11.06 40.33
C ILE A 114 -36.01 -10.63 41.57
N GLU A 115 -35.18 -9.59 41.44
CA GLU A 115 -34.48 -8.99 42.57
C GLU A 115 -35.49 -8.63 43.65
N ARG A 116 -35.25 -9.10 44.88
CA ARG A 116 -36.20 -9.00 45.99
C ARG A 116 -36.60 -7.55 46.26
N GLU A 117 -35.65 -6.64 46.17
CA GLU A 117 -35.85 -5.19 46.32
C GLU A 117 -36.79 -4.63 45.25
N ASN A 118 -36.87 -5.28 44.08
CA ASN A 118 -37.72 -4.93 42.94
C ASN A 118 -38.95 -5.86 42.78
N ALA A 119 -39.25 -6.72 43.75
CA ALA A 119 -40.35 -7.69 43.66
C ALA A 119 -41.76 -7.07 43.48
N GLN A 120 -41.91 -5.76 43.75
CA GLN A 120 -43.17 -5.03 43.56
C GLN A 120 -43.22 -4.19 42.28
N LEU A 121 -42.17 -4.23 41.43
CA LEU A 121 -42.03 -3.39 40.24
C LEU A 121 -43.27 -3.42 39.33
N TYR A 122 -43.82 -4.61 39.09
CA TYR A 122 -44.95 -4.83 38.18
C TYR A 122 -46.33 -4.77 38.85
N GLY A 123 -46.39 -4.54 40.17
CA GLY A 123 -47.64 -4.43 40.93
C GLY A 123 -48.65 -5.55 40.63
N SER A 124 -49.90 -5.19 40.32
CA SER A 124 -50.97 -6.14 40.03
C SER A 124 -50.77 -6.96 38.74
N SER A 125 -49.91 -6.50 37.83
CA SER A 125 -49.66 -7.15 36.54
C SER A 125 -48.55 -8.21 36.61
N ALA A 126 -47.88 -8.36 37.76
CA ALA A 126 -46.71 -9.22 37.93
C ALA A 126 -46.97 -10.67 37.48
N ALA A 127 -48.09 -11.28 37.92
CA ALA A 127 -48.40 -12.67 37.58
C ALA A 127 -48.58 -12.88 36.06
N GLU A 128 -49.17 -11.92 35.36
CA GLU A 128 -49.35 -11.97 33.91
C GLU A 128 -48.00 -11.81 33.20
N ILE A 129 -47.21 -10.80 33.56
CA ILE A 129 -45.89 -10.53 32.97
C ILE A 129 -44.95 -11.72 33.16
N TYR A 130 -44.87 -12.28 34.38
CA TYR A 130 -44.02 -13.45 34.63
C TYR A 130 -44.48 -14.67 33.82
N THR A 131 -45.79 -14.86 33.66
CA THR A 131 -46.34 -15.94 32.83
C THR A 131 -46.00 -15.72 31.36
N GLN A 132 -46.08 -14.48 30.86
CA GLN A 132 -45.71 -14.12 29.50
C GLN A 132 -44.22 -14.37 29.24
N ILE A 133 -43.33 -13.96 30.16
CA ILE A 133 -41.89 -14.19 30.06
C ILE A 133 -41.58 -15.69 29.99
N VAL A 134 -42.08 -16.47 30.94
CA VAL A 134 -41.84 -17.92 30.98
C VAL A 134 -42.41 -18.62 29.75
N THR A 135 -43.64 -18.27 29.33
CA THR A 135 -44.31 -18.88 28.19
C THR A 135 -43.58 -18.56 26.89
N ASN A 136 -43.14 -17.31 26.70
CA ASN A 136 -42.35 -16.90 25.54
C ASN A 136 -41.00 -17.62 25.55
N PHE A 137 -40.32 -17.67 26.70
CA PHE A 137 -39.04 -18.34 26.83
C PHE A 137 -39.14 -19.82 26.44
N ASP A 138 -40.09 -20.56 27.02
CA ASP A 138 -40.23 -22.01 26.80
C ASP A 138 -40.64 -22.39 25.37
N ASN A 139 -41.51 -21.59 24.75
CA ASN A 139 -42.18 -21.95 23.49
C ASN A 139 -41.57 -21.27 22.27
N LYS A 140 -40.90 -20.12 22.45
CA LYS A 140 -40.29 -19.34 21.37
C LYS A 140 -38.77 -19.26 21.54
N VAL A 141 -38.25 -18.62 22.60
CA VAL A 141 -36.80 -18.38 22.76
C VAL A 141 -36.00 -19.69 22.81
N TYR A 142 -36.28 -20.56 23.79
CA TYR A 142 -35.54 -21.80 23.98
C TYR A 142 -35.68 -22.73 22.77
N LYS A 143 -36.88 -22.83 22.20
CA LYS A 143 -37.15 -23.61 20.99
C LYS A 143 -36.29 -23.11 19.81
N THR A 144 -36.22 -21.80 19.60
CA THR A 144 -35.40 -21.20 18.54
C THR A 144 -33.92 -21.47 18.77
N VAL A 145 -33.42 -21.20 19.99
CA VAL A 145 -32.01 -21.39 20.30
C VAL A 145 -31.61 -22.87 20.15
N ASP A 146 -32.43 -23.79 20.66
CA ASP A 146 -32.17 -25.23 20.51
C ASP A 146 -32.16 -25.63 19.03
N ASN A 147 -33.19 -25.28 18.25
CA ASN A 147 -33.26 -25.68 16.85
C ASN A 147 -32.05 -25.19 16.02
N TRP A 148 -31.57 -23.98 16.27
CA TRP A 148 -30.52 -23.35 15.45
C TRP A 148 -29.09 -23.51 15.98
N PHE A 149 -28.89 -23.58 17.29
CA PHE A 149 -27.56 -23.52 17.91
C PHE A 149 -27.31 -24.71 18.85
N GLY A 150 -28.34 -25.17 19.56
CA GLY A 150 -28.26 -26.27 20.52
C GLY A 150 -28.77 -25.90 21.90
N LYS A 151 -28.57 -26.79 22.86
CA LYS A 151 -29.03 -26.62 24.24
C LYS A 151 -27.85 -26.38 25.18
N PRO A 152 -28.07 -25.68 26.32
CA PRO A 152 -27.02 -25.48 27.31
C PRO A 152 -26.48 -26.81 27.83
N VAL A 153 -25.17 -26.90 28.04
CA VAL A 153 -24.52 -28.05 28.68
C VAL A 153 -24.12 -27.67 30.10
N ILE A 154 -24.80 -28.24 31.09
CA ILE A 154 -24.57 -27.90 32.49
C ILE A 154 -23.55 -28.87 33.09
N PRO A 155 -22.48 -28.38 33.75
CA PRO A 155 -21.53 -29.23 34.46
C PRO A 155 -22.24 -30.10 35.53
N ALA A 156 -22.02 -31.42 35.48
CA ALA A 156 -22.71 -32.38 36.34
C ALA A 156 -22.36 -32.20 37.83
N GLU A 157 -21.20 -31.62 38.13
CA GLU A 157 -20.71 -31.33 39.47
C GLU A 157 -21.52 -30.28 40.24
N TYR A 158 -22.31 -29.45 39.56
CA TYR A 158 -23.10 -28.40 40.21
C TYR A 158 -24.31 -28.95 40.97
N ARG A 159 -24.70 -30.21 40.76
CA ARG A 159 -25.77 -30.92 41.52
C ARG A 159 -27.06 -30.10 41.65
N LEU A 160 -27.44 -29.41 40.58
CA LEU A 160 -28.64 -28.59 40.51
C LEU A 160 -29.90 -29.45 40.65
N PRO A 161 -31.02 -28.88 41.13
CA PRO A 161 -32.27 -29.60 41.30
C PRO A 161 -32.88 -30.09 39.97
N ASP A 162 -32.57 -29.41 38.87
CA ASP A 162 -32.97 -29.73 37.50
C ASP A 162 -32.02 -29.05 36.48
N GLU A 163 -32.29 -29.25 35.20
CA GLU A 163 -31.52 -28.69 34.08
C GLU A 163 -32.05 -27.32 33.59
N ARG A 164 -32.93 -26.65 34.33
CA ARG A 164 -33.55 -25.39 33.88
C ARG A 164 -32.55 -24.23 33.96
N VAL A 165 -32.69 -23.30 33.01
CA VAL A 165 -31.96 -22.03 32.97
C VAL A 165 -32.53 -21.06 34.00
N TYR A 166 -31.68 -20.30 34.67
CA TYR A 166 -32.07 -19.29 35.64
C TYR A 166 -32.08 -17.94 34.92
N ILE A 167 -33.24 -17.28 34.90
CA ILE A 167 -33.39 -15.93 34.36
C ILE A 167 -33.52 -15.00 35.56
N PHE A 168 -32.55 -14.11 35.78
CA PHE A 168 -32.61 -13.17 36.90
C PHE A 168 -32.91 -11.76 36.42
N LEU A 169 -34.13 -11.29 36.71
CA LEU A 169 -34.58 -9.92 36.48
C LEU A 169 -34.01 -9.03 37.58
N VAL A 170 -33.10 -8.12 37.23
CA VAL A 170 -32.32 -7.31 38.18
C VAL A 170 -32.07 -5.92 37.62
N ASP A 171 -31.99 -4.91 38.49
CA ASP A 171 -31.52 -3.58 38.10
C ASP A 171 -30.01 -3.65 37.78
N ILE A 172 -29.66 -3.71 36.50
CA ILE A 172 -28.27 -3.79 36.05
C ILE A 172 -27.65 -2.41 36.18
N ARG A 173 -26.87 -2.22 37.24
CA ARG A 173 -26.24 -0.94 37.53
C ARG A 173 -25.09 -0.65 36.58
N ASP A 174 -25.33 0.27 35.65
CA ASP A 174 -24.35 0.81 34.72
C ASP A 174 -24.32 2.35 34.73
N ASN A 175 -23.28 2.93 34.14
CA ASN A 175 -23.06 4.38 34.05
C ASN A 175 -22.66 4.76 32.60
N PHE A 176 -23.30 4.15 31.59
CA PHE A 176 -22.98 4.49 30.20
C PHE A 176 -23.61 5.84 29.82
N GLY A 177 -22.83 6.70 29.13
CA GLY A 177 -23.25 8.06 28.78
C GLY A 177 -24.35 8.09 27.72
N GLU A 178 -24.27 7.20 26.73
CA GLU A 178 -25.32 6.90 25.76
C GLU A 178 -25.54 5.38 25.73
N GLY A 179 -26.24 4.84 26.72
CA GLY A 179 -26.66 3.44 26.69
C GLY A 179 -26.87 2.76 28.04
N TYR A 180 -27.14 1.45 27.99
CA TYR A 180 -27.26 0.57 29.15
C TYR A 180 -27.00 -0.90 28.75
N VAL A 181 -26.71 -1.77 29.70
CA VAL A 181 -26.59 -3.22 29.49
C VAL A 181 -27.97 -3.86 29.66
N ALA A 182 -28.66 -4.18 28.56
CA ALA A 182 -30.00 -4.79 28.62
C ALA A 182 -30.02 -6.21 29.18
N GLY A 183 -28.89 -6.90 29.11
CA GLY A 183 -28.71 -8.23 29.66
C GLY A 183 -27.25 -8.65 29.54
N TYR A 184 -26.86 -9.66 30.31
CA TYR A 184 -25.57 -10.30 30.15
C TYR A 184 -25.56 -11.74 30.69
N PHE A 185 -24.69 -12.55 30.12
CA PHE A 185 -24.28 -13.85 30.61
C PHE A 185 -22.82 -13.80 31.08
N ASP A 186 -22.59 -14.06 32.37
CA ASP A 186 -21.22 -14.20 32.88
C ASP A 186 -20.76 -15.66 32.80
N HIS A 187 -19.89 -15.94 31.83
CA HIS A 187 -19.30 -17.27 31.62
C HIS A 187 -18.76 -17.97 32.88
N ARG A 188 -18.28 -17.23 33.89
CA ARG A 188 -17.85 -17.80 35.19
C ARG A 188 -18.96 -18.52 35.93
N ASP A 189 -20.21 -18.17 35.69
CA ASP A 189 -21.36 -18.87 36.27
C ASP A 189 -21.42 -20.35 35.87
N LEU A 190 -20.74 -20.71 34.77
CA LEU A 190 -20.59 -22.09 34.31
C LEU A 190 -19.14 -22.61 34.37
N ASP A 191 -18.14 -21.76 34.51
CA ASP A 191 -16.71 -22.09 34.40
C ASP A 191 -15.93 -21.88 35.72
N GLY A 192 -16.23 -22.72 36.71
CA GLY A 192 -15.36 -22.94 37.87
C GLY A 192 -15.95 -22.55 39.23
N LEU A 193 -15.07 -22.12 40.14
CA LEU A 193 -15.41 -21.89 41.55
C LEU A 193 -16.12 -20.55 41.78
N PHE A 194 -15.74 -19.52 41.03
CA PHE A 194 -16.28 -18.16 41.15
C PHE A 194 -17.48 -18.00 40.21
N GLY A 195 -18.44 -17.14 40.56
CA GLY A 195 -19.72 -17.05 39.88
C GLY A 195 -20.84 -17.76 40.64
N ASN A 196 -21.92 -18.05 39.92
CA ASN A 196 -23.16 -18.59 40.46
C ASN A 196 -23.22 -20.11 40.44
N GLN A 197 -22.35 -20.81 39.70
CA GLN A 197 -22.33 -22.28 39.53
C GLN A 197 -23.68 -22.84 39.09
N LYS A 198 -24.32 -22.16 38.14
CA LYS A 198 -25.63 -22.48 37.58
C LYS A 198 -25.81 -21.76 36.24
N PRO A 199 -26.64 -22.27 35.31
CA PRO A 199 -26.90 -21.62 34.03
C PRO A 199 -27.78 -20.39 34.24
N VAL A 200 -27.20 -19.29 34.70
CA VAL A 200 -27.90 -18.01 34.90
C VAL A 200 -27.46 -16.98 33.89
N PHE A 201 -28.40 -16.18 33.40
CA PHE A 201 -28.12 -14.90 32.77
C PHE A 201 -29.03 -13.83 33.38
N PHE A 202 -28.60 -12.57 33.26
CA PHE A 202 -29.18 -11.42 33.92
C PHE A 202 -29.88 -10.56 32.90
N MET A 203 -31.08 -10.10 33.24
CA MET A 203 -31.89 -9.23 32.39
C MET A 203 -32.17 -7.94 33.15
N ASP A 204 -31.89 -6.83 32.50
CA ASP A 204 -32.17 -5.53 33.08
C ASP A 204 -33.67 -5.28 33.16
N ILE A 205 -34.09 -4.66 34.27
CA ILE A 205 -35.46 -4.20 34.50
C ILE A 205 -35.53 -2.70 34.83
N ALA A 206 -34.41 -1.99 34.73
CA ALA A 206 -34.32 -0.55 34.93
C ALA A 206 -33.11 0.03 34.18
N PRO A 207 -33.25 0.53 32.93
CA PRO A 207 -34.50 0.92 32.27
C PRO A 207 -35.24 -0.20 31.49
N GLY A 208 -34.77 -1.44 31.46
CA GLY A 208 -35.40 -2.54 30.71
C GLY A 208 -36.88 -2.78 31.07
N ASP A 209 -37.70 -3.10 30.07
CA ASP A 209 -39.13 -3.43 30.24
C ASP A 209 -39.50 -4.66 29.40
N PRO A 210 -40.09 -5.72 29.98
CA PRO A 210 -40.60 -6.85 29.24
C PRO A 210 -41.58 -6.49 28.13
N GLY A 211 -42.44 -5.48 28.29
CA GLY A 211 -43.38 -5.03 27.24
C GLY A 211 -44.24 -6.16 26.64
N ASP A 212 -44.59 -6.02 25.35
CA ASP A 212 -45.42 -6.98 24.62
C ASP A 212 -44.58 -8.18 24.07
N PRO A 213 -44.85 -9.44 24.48
CA PRO A 213 -44.18 -10.64 23.95
C PRO A 213 -44.46 -10.98 22.48
N ASP A 214 -45.45 -10.33 21.86
CA ASP A 214 -45.78 -10.51 20.43
C ASP A 214 -45.26 -9.38 19.54
N ASP A 215 -44.63 -8.34 20.12
CA ASP A 215 -43.88 -7.34 19.38
C ASP A 215 -42.50 -7.89 18.97
N LYS A 216 -42.25 -7.96 17.66
CA LYS A 216 -40.98 -8.41 17.08
C LYS A 216 -39.83 -7.46 17.36
N GLY A 217 -40.12 -6.17 17.53
CA GLY A 217 -39.14 -5.13 17.85
C GLY A 217 -38.78 -5.08 19.33
N ASN A 218 -39.47 -5.83 20.19
CA ASN A 218 -39.28 -5.80 21.62
C ASN A 218 -37.86 -6.23 22.01
N GLN A 219 -37.12 -5.29 22.60
CA GLN A 219 -35.73 -5.47 22.96
C GLN A 219 -35.53 -6.52 24.06
N PHE A 220 -36.40 -6.57 25.07
CA PHE A 220 -36.26 -7.50 26.20
C PHE A 220 -36.29 -8.96 25.74
N TYR A 221 -37.28 -9.35 24.91
CA TYR A 221 -37.39 -10.73 24.42
C TYR A 221 -36.30 -11.10 23.40
N ARG A 222 -35.82 -10.14 22.61
CA ARG A 222 -34.66 -10.34 21.75
C ARG A 222 -33.39 -10.57 22.57
N THR A 223 -33.16 -9.78 23.61
CA THR A 223 -32.04 -9.95 24.55
C THR A 223 -32.12 -11.30 25.28
N LEU A 224 -33.31 -11.80 25.64
CA LEU A 224 -33.45 -13.16 26.17
C LEU A 224 -32.89 -14.23 25.22
N ALA A 225 -33.18 -14.11 23.92
CA ALA A 225 -32.67 -15.02 22.91
C ALA A 225 -31.16 -14.85 22.68
N HIS A 226 -30.68 -13.61 22.72
CA HIS A 226 -29.28 -13.24 22.60
C HIS A 226 -28.44 -13.88 23.73
N GLU A 227 -28.80 -13.65 24.99
CA GLU A 227 -28.03 -14.16 26.14
C GLU A 227 -28.11 -15.67 26.28
N LEU A 228 -29.25 -16.28 25.93
CA LEU A 228 -29.35 -17.74 25.89
C LEU A 228 -28.44 -18.33 24.81
N GLN A 229 -28.32 -17.69 23.64
CA GLN A 229 -27.40 -18.14 22.59
C GLN A 229 -25.95 -18.11 23.10
N HIS A 230 -25.52 -17.03 23.77
CA HIS A 230 -24.17 -16.94 24.34
C HIS A 230 -23.89 -18.05 25.35
N MET A 231 -24.86 -18.35 26.23
CA MET A 231 -24.76 -19.44 27.19
C MET A 231 -24.64 -20.79 26.48
N VAL A 232 -25.45 -21.04 25.45
CA VAL A 232 -25.39 -22.28 24.66
C VAL A 232 -24.03 -22.42 23.99
N ASN A 233 -23.56 -21.39 23.29
CA ASN A 233 -22.28 -21.44 22.61
C ASN A 233 -21.13 -21.70 23.59
N PHE A 234 -21.06 -20.92 24.68
CA PHE A 234 -20.03 -21.07 25.71
C PHE A 234 -20.05 -22.46 26.36
N SER A 235 -21.22 -22.91 26.81
CA SER A 235 -21.35 -24.18 27.54
C SER A 235 -21.00 -25.40 26.68
N ILE A 236 -21.31 -25.36 25.38
CA ILE A 236 -20.88 -26.40 24.43
C ILE A 236 -19.35 -26.41 24.30
N GLN A 237 -18.70 -25.24 24.23
CA GLN A 237 -17.22 -25.20 24.15
C GLN A 237 -16.56 -25.71 25.41
N LEU A 238 -17.07 -25.28 26.57
CA LEU A 238 -16.61 -25.72 27.86
C LEU A 238 -16.72 -27.25 28.00
N ALA A 239 -17.86 -27.81 27.64
CA ALA A 239 -18.09 -29.26 27.69
C ALA A 239 -17.20 -30.05 26.70
N ASN A 240 -16.79 -29.42 25.59
CA ASN A 240 -15.93 -30.01 24.59
C ASN A 240 -14.42 -29.82 24.88
N ASP A 241 -14.06 -29.13 25.97
CA ASP A 241 -12.69 -28.69 26.25
C ASP A 241 -12.06 -27.97 25.04
N SER A 242 -12.84 -27.05 24.46
CA SER A 242 -12.48 -26.30 23.25
C SER A 242 -12.36 -24.81 23.58
N PRO A 243 -11.53 -24.05 22.83
CA PRO A 243 -11.45 -22.61 23.02
C PRO A 243 -12.80 -21.95 22.76
N GLU A 244 -13.03 -20.80 23.39
CA GLU A 244 -14.20 -19.96 23.12
C GLU A 244 -14.25 -19.53 21.65
N GLN A 245 -15.46 -19.29 21.15
CA GLN A 245 -15.64 -18.75 19.81
C GLN A 245 -15.09 -17.32 19.72
N GLU A 246 -14.57 -16.96 18.54
CA GLU A 246 -14.16 -15.59 18.25
C GLU A 246 -15.37 -14.64 18.39
N ARG A 247 -15.13 -13.47 19.00
CA ARG A 247 -16.19 -12.52 19.37
C ARG A 247 -17.05 -12.13 18.18
N TRP A 248 -16.44 -11.77 17.05
CA TRP A 248 -17.21 -11.33 15.88
C TRP A 248 -18.22 -12.38 15.40
N LEU A 249 -17.87 -13.66 15.54
CA LEU A 249 -18.69 -14.78 15.11
C LEU A 249 -19.70 -15.19 16.19
N ASP A 250 -19.33 -15.16 17.48
CA ASP A 250 -20.26 -15.36 18.60
C ASP A 250 -21.38 -14.32 18.56
N GLU A 251 -21.02 -13.04 18.39
CA GLU A 251 -21.99 -11.95 18.25
C GLU A 251 -22.79 -12.03 16.96
N GLY A 252 -22.16 -12.47 15.86
CA GLY A 252 -22.88 -12.79 14.63
C GLY A 252 -23.96 -13.86 14.85
N PHE A 253 -23.68 -14.88 15.67
CA PHE A 253 -24.65 -15.91 16.03
C PHE A 253 -25.76 -15.38 16.95
N SER A 254 -25.44 -14.56 17.95
CA SER A 254 -26.45 -13.94 18.82
C SER A 254 -27.40 -13.03 18.03
N MET A 255 -26.86 -12.19 17.14
CA MET A 255 -27.66 -11.30 16.30
C MET A 255 -28.48 -12.07 15.27
N PHE A 256 -27.92 -13.13 14.70
CA PHE A 256 -28.67 -14.05 13.85
C PHE A 256 -29.76 -14.78 14.64
N CYS A 257 -29.53 -15.09 15.92
CA CYS A 257 -30.53 -15.68 16.82
C CYS A 257 -31.73 -14.76 17.02
N GLU A 258 -31.51 -13.47 17.29
CA GLU A 258 -32.59 -12.47 17.35
C GLU A 258 -33.40 -12.43 16.06
N TYR A 259 -32.71 -12.44 14.92
CA TYR A 259 -33.32 -12.43 13.61
C TYR A 259 -34.20 -13.65 13.36
N VAL A 260 -33.73 -14.87 13.64
CA VAL A 260 -34.58 -16.07 13.46
C VAL A 260 -35.68 -16.18 14.51
N PHE A 261 -35.43 -15.72 15.75
CA PHE A 261 -36.41 -15.65 16.84
C PHE A 261 -37.59 -14.75 16.47
N SER A 262 -37.32 -13.58 15.92
CA SER A 262 -38.36 -12.64 15.51
C SER A 262 -39.35 -13.24 14.50
N GLY A 263 -38.92 -14.23 13.70
CA GLY A 263 -39.77 -14.98 12.78
C GLY A 263 -40.77 -15.92 13.47
N GLU A 264 -40.57 -16.26 14.74
CA GLU A 264 -41.49 -17.05 15.57
C GLU A 264 -42.41 -16.16 16.44
N VAL A 265 -42.27 -14.84 16.37
CA VAL A 265 -43.00 -13.85 17.17
C VAL A 265 -44.12 -13.19 16.35
N GLY A 266 -45.27 -12.95 16.98
CA GLY A 266 -46.44 -12.33 16.34
C GLY A 266 -47.14 -13.22 15.29
N ASN A 267 -48.00 -12.61 14.48
CA ASN A 267 -48.89 -13.31 13.53
C ASN A 267 -48.28 -13.56 12.14
N SER A 268 -47.01 -13.20 11.94
CA SER A 268 -46.33 -13.29 10.64
C SER A 268 -44.98 -13.96 10.82
N SER A 269 -44.58 -14.81 9.87
CA SER A 269 -43.25 -15.43 9.85
C SER A 269 -42.14 -14.50 9.32
N ARG A 270 -42.48 -13.25 8.94
CA ARG A 270 -41.49 -12.25 8.51
C ARG A 270 -40.54 -11.95 9.67
N ARG A 271 -39.25 -11.98 9.40
CA ARG A 271 -38.21 -11.70 10.40
C ARG A 271 -37.94 -10.20 10.51
N TRP A 272 -37.43 -9.80 11.66
CA TRP A 272 -37.04 -8.44 12.02
C TRP A 272 -35.52 -8.42 12.19
N PRO A 273 -34.76 -7.68 11.36
CA PRO A 273 -33.32 -7.55 11.50
C PRO A 273 -32.92 -6.91 12.82
N PRO A 274 -31.68 -7.14 13.29
CA PRO A 274 -31.23 -6.56 14.54
C PRO A 274 -30.98 -5.05 14.39
N GLU A 275 -32.00 -4.25 14.68
CA GLU A 275 -31.92 -2.79 14.72
C GLU A 275 -31.48 -2.28 16.10
N PRO A 276 -30.73 -1.15 16.16
CA PRO A 276 -30.28 -0.32 15.03
C PRO A 276 -28.99 -0.83 14.36
N HIS A 277 -28.38 -1.92 14.84
CA HIS A 277 -27.06 -2.39 14.43
C HIS A 277 -26.91 -2.60 12.92
N PHE A 278 -27.86 -3.29 12.28
CA PHE A 278 -27.79 -3.53 10.84
C PHE A 278 -27.88 -2.23 10.03
N ALA A 279 -28.78 -1.31 10.41
CA ALA A 279 -28.89 0.00 9.76
C ALA A 279 -27.57 0.79 9.87
N ARG A 280 -26.94 0.84 11.05
CA ARG A 280 -25.65 1.52 11.26
C ARG A 280 -24.53 0.97 10.38
N PHE A 281 -24.49 -0.35 10.19
CA PHE A 281 -23.54 -0.97 9.27
C PHE A 281 -23.81 -0.55 7.81
N LEU A 282 -25.07 -0.54 7.37
CA LEU A 282 -25.42 -0.12 6.00
C LEU A 282 -25.12 1.36 5.75
N GLU A 283 -25.28 2.22 6.76
CA GLU A 283 -24.94 3.65 6.69
C GLU A 283 -23.43 3.88 6.53
N ASN A 284 -22.60 3.08 7.22
CA ASN A 284 -21.16 3.21 7.18
C ASN A 284 -20.49 1.83 7.34
N PRO A 285 -20.21 1.13 6.23
CA PRO A 285 -19.80 -0.27 6.26
C PRO A 285 -18.28 -0.46 6.48
N ALA A 286 -17.52 0.62 6.68
CA ALA A 286 -16.06 0.60 6.83
C ALA A 286 -15.63 0.09 8.22
N VAL A 287 -15.76 -1.21 8.45
CA VAL A 287 -15.33 -1.92 9.66
C VAL A 287 -14.59 -3.21 9.30
N ASN A 288 -13.66 -3.64 10.15
CA ASN A 288 -13.02 -4.95 10.03
C ASN A 288 -13.93 -6.02 10.63
N LEU A 289 -14.53 -6.86 9.78
CA LEU A 289 -15.51 -7.89 10.15
C LEU A 289 -14.97 -8.90 11.16
N VAL A 290 -13.71 -9.33 11.01
CA VAL A 290 -13.13 -10.42 11.84
C VAL A 290 -12.40 -9.88 13.08
N SER A 291 -12.53 -8.59 13.36
CA SER A 291 -11.87 -7.97 14.51
C SER A 291 -12.37 -8.57 15.82
N ASN A 292 -11.43 -9.00 16.66
CA ASN A 292 -11.70 -9.37 18.06
C ASN A 292 -11.19 -8.31 19.05
N ASN A 293 -10.71 -7.16 18.54
CA ASN A 293 -10.09 -6.11 19.32
C ASN A 293 -11.11 -5.39 20.21
N ARG A 294 -10.75 -5.11 21.47
CA ARG A 294 -11.57 -4.31 22.40
C ARG A 294 -11.98 -2.97 21.81
N GLU A 295 -11.10 -2.29 21.08
CA GLU A 295 -11.40 -0.99 20.50
C GLU A 295 -12.58 -1.04 19.52
N SER A 296 -12.66 -2.09 18.72
CA SER A 296 -13.76 -2.30 17.76
C SER A 296 -15.11 -2.55 18.45
N TRP A 297 -15.09 -3.17 19.63
CA TRP A 297 -16.29 -3.68 20.30
C TRP A 297 -16.69 -2.88 21.55
N PHE A 298 -15.86 -1.99 22.06
CA PHE A 298 -16.15 -1.26 23.31
C PHE A 298 -16.33 0.26 23.13
N HIS A 299 -16.13 0.78 21.91
CA HIS A 299 -16.42 2.17 21.53
C HIS A 299 -17.70 2.28 20.70
N GLU A 300 -18.64 3.10 21.16
CA GLU A 300 -19.99 3.26 20.57
C GLU A 300 -19.94 3.57 19.06
N ASP A 301 -19.01 4.42 18.61
CA ASP A 301 -18.84 4.80 17.20
C ASP A 301 -18.60 3.60 16.26
N SER A 302 -18.02 2.51 16.76
CA SER A 302 -17.68 1.31 15.97
C SER A 302 -18.54 0.10 16.33
N LEU A 303 -18.99 0.00 17.58
CA LEU A 303 -19.70 -1.14 18.13
C LEU A 303 -20.93 -1.54 17.31
N PHE A 304 -21.83 -0.59 17.03
CA PHE A 304 -23.07 -0.88 16.30
C PHE A 304 -22.81 -1.44 14.91
N ARG A 305 -21.82 -0.87 14.23
CA ARG A 305 -21.42 -1.25 12.88
C ARG A 305 -20.81 -2.65 12.86
N GLN A 306 -20.06 -3.02 13.90
CA GLN A 306 -19.49 -4.36 14.04
C GLN A 306 -20.57 -5.43 14.22
N TYR A 307 -21.54 -5.20 15.10
CA TYR A 307 -22.71 -6.08 15.24
C TYR A 307 -23.47 -6.26 13.93
N GLY A 308 -23.74 -5.15 13.21
CA GLY A 308 -24.44 -5.18 11.94
C GLY A 308 -23.67 -5.94 10.86
N ALA A 309 -22.35 -5.78 10.79
CA ALA A 309 -21.48 -6.50 9.85
C ALA A 309 -21.48 -8.00 10.13
N SER A 310 -21.30 -8.40 11.40
CA SER A 310 -21.33 -9.80 11.82
C SER A 310 -22.67 -10.48 11.52
N PHE A 311 -23.78 -9.80 11.83
CA PHE A 311 -25.12 -10.28 11.47
C PHE A 311 -25.26 -10.48 9.96
N ALA A 312 -24.93 -9.45 9.18
CA ALA A 312 -25.09 -9.48 7.72
C ALA A 312 -24.32 -10.64 7.09
N PHE A 313 -23.09 -10.86 7.56
CA PHE A 313 -22.26 -11.97 7.10
C PHE A 313 -22.87 -13.33 7.47
N VAL A 314 -23.28 -13.55 8.73
CA VAL A 314 -23.89 -14.83 9.15
C VAL A 314 -25.19 -15.09 8.41
N ALA A 315 -26.06 -14.09 8.27
CA ALA A 315 -27.31 -14.23 7.54
C ALA A 315 -27.09 -14.61 6.07
N TRP A 316 -26.13 -13.95 5.40
CA TRP A 316 -25.74 -14.28 4.03
C TRP A 316 -25.12 -15.68 3.94
N LEU A 317 -24.18 -16.02 4.82
CA LEU A 317 -23.51 -17.32 4.85
C LEU A 317 -24.52 -18.47 4.98
N VAL A 318 -25.49 -18.34 5.87
CA VAL A 318 -26.54 -19.35 6.08
C VAL A 318 -27.48 -19.43 4.87
N GLU A 319 -27.86 -18.31 4.26
CA GLU A 319 -28.70 -18.31 3.07
C GLU A 319 -28.00 -19.02 1.89
N LYS A 320 -26.71 -18.75 1.68
CA LYS A 320 -25.97 -19.26 0.51
C LYS A 320 -25.44 -20.67 0.69
N TYR A 321 -24.96 -21.00 1.89
CA TYR A 321 -24.25 -22.26 2.16
C TYR A 321 -25.00 -23.20 3.11
N GLY A 322 -26.03 -22.72 3.83
CA GLY A 322 -26.85 -23.55 4.71
C GLY A 322 -27.84 -24.48 3.98
N GLY A 323 -27.91 -24.41 2.65
CA GLY A 323 -28.81 -25.24 1.85
C GLY A 323 -30.24 -24.70 1.76
N LYS A 324 -31.09 -25.41 0.99
CA LYS A 324 -32.41 -24.91 0.56
C LYS A 324 -33.53 -25.09 1.59
N SER A 325 -33.35 -25.94 2.60
CA SER A 325 -34.39 -26.21 3.60
C SER A 325 -34.01 -25.61 4.95
N LEU A 326 -35.02 -25.22 5.73
CA LEU A 326 -34.84 -24.72 7.09
C LEU A 326 -34.02 -25.68 7.97
N TYR A 327 -34.28 -26.99 7.83
CA TYR A 327 -33.54 -28.01 8.57
C TYR A 327 -32.04 -28.00 8.23
N LEU A 328 -31.67 -27.91 6.94
CA LEU A 328 -30.26 -27.86 6.55
C LEU A 328 -29.58 -26.58 7.04
N GLN A 329 -30.30 -25.44 6.99
CA GLN A 329 -29.79 -24.17 7.50
C GLN A 329 -29.53 -24.24 9.01
N GLN A 330 -30.47 -24.83 9.76
CA GLN A 330 -30.31 -25.11 11.19
C GLN A 330 -29.11 -26.02 11.47
N GLN A 331 -28.97 -27.14 10.75
CA GLN A 331 -27.82 -28.03 10.92
C GLN A 331 -26.49 -27.32 10.60
N PHE A 332 -26.45 -26.51 9.55
CA PHE A 332 -25.26 -25.76 9.18
C PHE A 332 -24.80 -24.81 10.30
N VAL A 333 -25.72 -24.04 10.89
CA VAL A 333 -25.40 -23.17 12.04
C VAL A 333 -24.97 -23.99 13.25
N ARG A 334 -25.65 -25.11 13.54
CA ARG A 334 -25.25 -26.01 14.64
C ARG A 334 -23.83 -26.54 14.46
N GLU A 335 -23.45 -26.98 13.27
CA GLU A 335 -22.09 -27.44 13.01
C GLU A 335 -21.05 -26.33 13.21
N LEU A 336 -21.35 -25.09 12.83
CA LEU A 336 -20.47 -23.94 13.10
C LEU A 336 -20.30 -23.69 14.61
N VAL A 337 -21.40 -23.72 15.37
CA VAL A 337 -21.38 -23.52 16.83
C VAL A 337 -20.66 -24.66 17.53
N HIS A 338 -20.92 -25.91 17.17
CA HIS A 338 -20.36 -27.10 17.82
C HIS A 338 -18.92 -27.42 17.38
N SER A 339 -18.42 -26.77 16.33
CA SER A 339 -17.06 -26.97 15.82
C SER A 339 -16.00 -26.66 16.88
N ARG A 340 -15.06 -27.59 17.11
CA ARG A 340 -13.88 -27.34 17.98
C ARG A 340 -12.87 -26.34 17.40
N VAL A 341 -13.00 -26.02 16.11
CA VAL A 341 -12.17 -25.05 15.39
C VAL A 341 -12.96 -23.75 15.25
N LYS A 342 -12.35 -22.62 15.62
CA LYS A 342 -13.01 -21.31 15.77
C LYS A 342 -12.71 -20.36 14.62
N GLY A 343 -13.52 -19.31 14.53
CA GLY A 343 -13.35 -18.24 13.55
C GLY A 343 -13.31 -18.72 12.11
N VAL A 344 -12.46 -18.04 11.32
CA VAL A 344 -12.22 -18.32 9.91
C VAL A 344 -11.78 -19.79 9.65
N PRO A 345 -10.85 -20.38 10.42
CA PRO A 345 -10.51 -21.79 10.29
C PRO A 345 -11.71 -22.75 10.45
N GLY A 346 -12.64 -22.43 11.36
CA GLY A 346 -13.87 -23.20 11.57
C GLY A 346 -14.80 -23.15 10.36
N ILE A 347 -15.00 -21.96 9.79
CA ILE A 347 -15.79 -21.74 8.56
C ILE A 347 -15.16 -22.49 7.38
N ASN A 348 -13.84 -22.38 7.18
CA ASN A 348 -13.12 -23.07 6.11
C ASN A 348 -13.31 -24.59 6.13
N LYS A 349 -13.34 -25.18 7.34
CA LYS A 349 -13.57 -26.62 7.50
C LYS A 349 -14.91 -27.07 6.93
N LEU A 350 -15.96 -26.28 7.10
CA LEU A 350 -17.29 -26.55 6.55
C LEU A 350 -17.35 -26.31 5.04
N LEU A 351 -16.74 -25.22 4.57
CA LEU A 351 -16.70 -24.83 3.16
C LEU A 351 -15.90 -25.79 2.27
N THR A 352 -15.00 -26.57 2.84
CA THR A 352 -14.23 -27.60 2.11
C THR A 352 -15.14 -28.56 1.34
N SER A 353 -16.31 -28.89 1.90
CA SER A 353 -17.29 -29.80 1.28
C SER A 353 -17.91 -29.28 -0.03
N VAL A 354 -17.90 -27.96 -0.23
CA VAL A 354 -18.42 -27.28 -1.42
C VAL A 354 -17.31 -26.64 -2.27
N GLY A 355 -16.03 -26.95 -1.96
CA GLY A 355 -14.88 -26.55 -2.77
C GLY A 355 -14.55 -25.06 -2.74
N THR A 356 -14.84 -24.36 -1.64
CA THR A 356 -14.52 -22.93 -1.46
C THR A 356 -13.84 -22.66 -0.11
N ASP A 357 -13.40 -21.42 0.10
CA ASP A 357 -12.82 -20.94 1.36
C ASP A 357 -13.37 -19.56 1.75
N PHE A 358 -13.03 -19.12 2.96
CA PHE A 358 -13.46 -17.85 3.53
C PHE A 358 -13.09 -16.66 2.66
N ARG A 359 -11.92 -16.68 2.00
CA ARG A 359 -11.47 -15.57 1.16
C ARG A 359 -12.37 -15.39 -0.05
N GLN A 360 -12.70 -16.50 -0.71
CA GLN A 360 -13.62 -16.49 -1.83
C GLN A 360 -15.02 -16.04 -1.40
N ILE A 361 -15.58 -16.64 -0.34
CA ILE A 361 -16.95 -16.30 0.08
C ILE A 361 -17.06 -14.88 0.65
N PHE A 362 -16.00 -14.33 1.24
CA PHE A 362 -15.99 -12.95 1.71
C PHE A 362 -16.02 -11.97 0.54
N ALA A 363 -15.33 -12.29 -0.56
CA ALA A 363 -15.41 -11.52 -1.79
C ALA A 363 -16.82 -11.59 -2.42
N ASP A 364 -17.45 -12.77 -2.44
CA ASP A 364 -18.85 -12.93 -2.88
C ASP A 364 -19.84 -12.17 -1.97
N PHE A 365 -19.61 -12.15 -0.65
CA PHE A 365 -20.39 -11.38 0.31
C PHE A 365 -20.30 -9.87 0.04
N ILE A 366 -19.10 -9.34 -0.25
CA ILE A 366 -18.94 -7.94 -0.65
C ILE A 366 -19.78 -7.65 -1.89
N MET A 367 -19.73 -8.52 -2.92
CA MET A 367 -20.55 -8.34 -4.11
C MET A 367 -22.05 -8.36 -3.79
N ALA A 368 -22.50 -9.24 -2.89
CA ALA A 368 -23.89 -9.33 -2.44
C ALA A 368 -24.41 -8.06 -1.74
N LEU A 369 -23.52 -7.28 -1.14
CA LEU A 369 -23.86 -6.00 -0.54
C LEU A 369 -23.93 -4.85 -1.57
N HIS A 370 -23.26 -4.95 -2.72
CA HIS A 370 -23.07 -3.83 -3.64
C HIS A 370 -23.71 -4.00 -5.03
N VAL A 371 -24.19 -5.19 -5.39
CA VAL A 371 -24.70 -5.48 -6.74
C VAL A 371 -26.03 -6.22 -6.67
N GLU A 372 -26.94 -5.94 -7.63
CA GLU A 372 -28.25 -6.61 -7.71
C GLU A 372 -28.55 -7.21 -9.09
N ASP A 373 -27.89 -6.71 -10.13
CA ASP A 373 -28.13 -6.99 -11.54
C ASP A 373 -27.09 -7.97 -12.15
N SER A 374 -26.58 -8.91 -11.34
CA SER A 374 -25.43 -9.74 -11.72
C SER A 374 -25.77 -11.11 -12.31
N ASP A 375 -27.01 -11.58 -12.24
CA ASP A 375 -27.43 -12.97 -12.50
C ASP A 375 -26.64 -14.05 -11.70
N ASN A 376 -25.75 -13.65 -10.80
CA ASN A 376 -25.01 -14.54 -9.92
C ASN A 376 -25.78 -14.67 -8.59
N PRO A 377 -26.24 -15.89 -8.23
CA PRO A 377 -27.07 -16.10 -7.04
C PRO A 377 -26.31 -15.90 -5.72
N LEU A 378 -24.98 -15.83 -5.73
CA LEU A 378 -24.16 -15.52 -4.56
C LEU A 378 -24.11 -14.00 -4.30
N TRP A 379 -24.25 -13.18 -5.33
CA TRP A 379 -24.09 -11.71 -5.27
C TRP A 379 -25.42 -10.98 -5.10
N THR A 380 -26.44 -11.66 -4.58
CA THR A 380 -27.74 -11.06 -4.27
C THR A 380 -28.30 -11.73 -3.02
N PHE A 381 -29.26 -11.12 -2.34
CA PHE A 381 -30.12 -11.83 -1.38
C PHE A 381 -31.38 -12.30 -2.11
N VAL A 382 -31.83 -13.54 -1.85
CA VAL A 382 -32.96 -14.15 -2.61
C VAL A 382 -34.22 -13.28 -2.56
N ASP A 383 -34.56 -12.77 -1.38
CA ASP A 383 -35.63 -11.78 -1.20
C ASP A 383 -35.25 -10.83 -0.05
N LYS A 384 -34.44 -9.81 -0.37
CA LYS A 384 -33.98 -8.82 0.62
C LYS A 384 -35.13 -8.09 1.31
N LYS A 385 -36.28 -7.89 0.66
CA LYS A 385 -37.42 -7.18 1.27
C LYS A 385 -38.10 -8.06 2.31
N ALA A 386 -38.30 -9.34 2.00
CA ALA A 386 -38.81 -10.31 2.96
C ALA A 386 -37.82 -10.52 4.12
N ALA A 387 -36.52 -10.55 3.83
CA ALA A 387 -35.47 -10.73 4.83
C ALA A 387 -35.30 -9.51 5.73
N PHE A 388 -35.21 -8.31 5.17
CA PHE A 388 -34.71 -7.14 5.89
C PHE A 388 -35.72 -6.01 6.12
N GLY A 389 -36.96 -6.12 5.64
CA GLY A 389 -37.84 -4.96 5.63
C GLY A 389 -37.72 -4.16 4.34
N GLU A 390 -38.69 -3.31 4.03
CA GLU A 390 -38.63 -2.44 2.83
C GLU A 390 -37.53 -1.37 2.98
N ASP A 391 -37.44 -0.74 4.15
CA ASP A 391 -36.56 0.41 4.38
C ASP A 391 -35.07 0.01 4.36
N LEU A 392 -34.69 -1.04 5.09
CA LEU A 392 -33.30 -1.51 5.10
C LEU A 392 -32.92 -2.18 3.78
N ALA A 393 -33.85 -2.90 3.13
CA ALA A 393 -33.58 -3.45 1.80
C ALA A 393 -33.35 -2.39 0.73
N ALA A 394 -33.90 -1.17 0.90
CA ALA A 394 -33.67 -0.04 0.02
C ALA A 394 -32.29 0.61 0.21
N MET A 395 -31.59 0.33 1.32
CA MET A 395 -30.20 0.74 1.53
C MET A 395 -29.19 -0.16 0.80
N LEU A 396 -29.64 -1.32 0.29
CA LEU A 396 -28.87 -2.18 -0.60
C LEU A 396 -29.28 -1.94 -2.06
N PRO A 397 -28.34 -1.86 -3.01
CA PRO A 397 -26.90 -2.06 -2.83
C PRO A 397 -26.20 -0.86 -2.14
N LEU A 398 -25.14 -1.17 -1.38
CA LEU A 398 -24.24 -0.19 -0.79
C LEU A 398 -23.55 0.63 -1.89
N ARG A 399 -23.31 1.91 -1.60
CA ARG A 399 -22.62 2.80 -2.53
C ARG A 399 -21.13 2.47 -2.60
N TYR A 400 -20.57 2.58 -3.80
CA TYR A 400 -19.16 2.38 -4.09
C TYR A 400 -18.64 3.50 -5.01
N VAL A 401 -17.32 3.57 -5.16
CA VAL A 401 -16.68 4.56 -6.02
C VAL A 401 -16.70 4.06 -7.46
N GLN A 402 -17.03 4.95 -8.41
CA GLN A 402 -17.12 4.61 -9.84
C GLN A 402 -16.05 5.37 -10.64
N HIS A 403 -15.40 4.65 -11.55
CA HIS A 403 -14.32 5.16 -12.40
C HIS A 403 -14.63 4.89 -13.87
N PHE A 404 -14.70 5.96 -14.69
CA PHE A 404 -14.95 5.86 -16.12
C PHE A 404 -13.63 5.93 -16.93
N PHE A 405 -13.39 4.95 -17.80
CA PHE A 405 -12.26 4.93 -18.71
C PHE A 405 -12.67 4.87 -20.19
N ALA A 406 -11.90 5.55 -21.04
CA ALA A 406 -12.06 5.46 -22.48
C ALA A 406 -10.70 5.40 -23.18
N SER A 407 -10.65 4.71 -24.32
CA SER A 407 -9.45 4.61 -25.14
C SER A 407 -9.06 5.93 -25.85
N SER A 408 -9.88 6.98 -25.75
CA SER A 408 -9.76 8.25 -26.49
C SER A 408 -8.71 9.23 -25.95
N GLY A 409 -8.03 8.93 -24.84
CA GLY A 409 -6.80 9.65 -24.46
C GLY A 409 -6.75 10.18 -23.03
N GLY A 410 -7.81 9.98 -22.23
CA GLY A 410 -7.80 10.31 -20.81
C GLY A 410 -6.83 9.46 -19.99
N SER A 411 -6.25 10.08 -18.97
CA SER A 411 -5.21 9.51 -18.13
C SER A 411 -5.65 9.46 -16.67
N PHE A 412 -6.04 8.29 -16.19
CA PHE A 412 -6.64 8.16 -14.88
C PHE A 412 -5.68 7.56 -13.87
N VAL A 413 -5.55 8.19 -12.71
CA VAL A 413 -4.81 7.69 -11.56
C VAL A 413 -5.69 7.69 -10.31
N GLY A 414 -6.11 6.49 -9.90
CA GLY A 414 -6.79 6.18 -8.65
C GLY A 414 -5.84 5.99 -7.46
N GLY A 415 -4.79 6.79 -7.39
CA GLY A 415 -3.61 6.64 -6.51
C GLY A 415 -3.78 6.81 -5.00
N SER A 416 -4.98 6.72 -4.41
CA SER A 416 -5.15 6.94 -2.95
C SER A 416 -6.29 6.16 -2.30
N GLY A 417 -6.56 4.95 -2.79
CA GLY A 417 -7.41 4.01 -2.08
C GLY A 417 -6.73 3.44 -0.83
N ALA A 418 -7.48 3.33 0.26
CA ALA A 418 -7.03 2.73 1.50
C ALA A 418 -8.12 1.80 2.03
N THR A 419 -7.73 0.60 2.43
CA THR A 419 -8.65 -0.38 3.01
C THR A 419 -8.19 -0.79 4.41
N LEU A 420 -9.15 -1.14 5.26
CA LEU A 420 -8.87 -1.90 6.47
C LEU A 420 -8.92 -3.40 6.12
N PRO A 421 -8.10 -4.25 6.74
CA PRO A 421 -8.23 -5.69 6.64
C PRO A 421 -9.66 -6.14 6.95
N ASN A 422 -10.13 -7.14 6.20
CA ASN A 422 -11.44 -7.77 6.37
C ASN A 422 -12.61 -6.77 6.38
N SER A 423 -12.46 -5.65 5.67
CA SER A 423 -13.53 -4.67 5.47
C SER A 423 -14.16 -4.81 4.09
N VAL A 424 -15.36 -4.24 3.96
CA VAL A 424 -16.11 -4.25 2.71
C VAL A 424 -15.82 -2.97 1.93
N LEU A 425 -14.97 -3.10 0.91
CA LEU A 425 -14.62 -2.02 -0.02
C LEU A 425 -14.71 -2.54 -1.45
N LEU A 426 -15.38 -1.76 -2.30
CA LEU A 426 -15.58 -2.07 -3.72
C LEU A 426 -15.36 -0.80 -4.54
N GLU A 427 -14.72 -0.97 -5.69
CA GLU A 427 -14.65 0.07 -6.72
C GLU A 427 -15.15 -0.48 -8.05
N GLU A 428 -15.98 0.29 -8.74
CA GLU A 428 -16.41 -0.02 -10.10
C GLU A 428 -15.50 0.67 -11.12
N ILE A 429 -15.10 -0.10 -12.13
CA ILE A 429 -14.51 0.40 -13.35
C ILE A 429 -15.43 0.07 -14.53
N TYR A 430 -15.77 1.11 -15.29
CA TYR A 430 -16.61 1.02 -16.48
C TYR A 430 -16.09 1.96 -17.57
N GLY A 431 -16.58 1.85 -18.80
CA GLY A 431 -15.94 2.60 -19.88
C GLY A 431 -16.41 2.32 -21.29
N LYS A 432 -15.56 2.71 -22.24
CA LYS A 432 -15.69 2.43 -23.69
C LYS A 432 -14.36 1.98 -24.28
N GLY A 433 -14.44 1.00 -25.17
CA GLY A 433 -13.26 0.47 -25.87
C GLY A 433 -12.40 -0.42 -24.99
N GLN A 434 -11.12 -0.52 -25.33
CA GLN A 434 -10.13 -1.32 -24.63
C GLN A 434 -9.13 -0.42 -23.91
N VAL A 435 -8.93 -0.66 -22.62
CA VAL A 435 -8.04 0.12 -21.78
C VAL A 435 -7.18 -0.82 -20.95
N LYS A 436 -5.88 -0.56 -20.91
CA LYS A 436 -4.96 -1.26 -20.01
C LYS A 436 -4.94 -0.56 -18.66
N VAL A 437 -5.32 -1.28 -17.62
CA VAL A 437 -5.33 -0.82 -16.23
C VAL A 437 -4.22 -1.52 -15.46
N THR A 438 -3.29 -0.76 -14.90
CA THR A 438 -2.25 -1.26 -14.00
C THR A 438 -2.65 -0.95 -12.57
N MET A 439 -2.86 -1.98 -11.76
CA MET A 439 -3.16 -1.90 -10.34
C MET A 439 -1.89 -2.18 -9.53
N ILE A 440 -1.75 -1.52 -8.38
CA ILE A 440 -0.69 -1.75 -7.40
C ILE A 440 -1.36 -1.94 -6.05
N PHE A 441 -1.03 -3.03 -5.36
CA PHE A 441 -1.54 -3.37 -4.04
C PHE A 441 -0.41 -3.41 -3.03
N ALA A 442 -0.70 -3.02 -1.78
CA ALA A 442 0.22 -3.21 -0.67
C ALA A 442 0.45 -4.70 -0.39
N GLU A 443 1.59 -5.01 0.24
CA GLU A 443 1.89 -6.35 0.72
C GLU A 443 0.82 -6.83 1.71
N GLY A 444 0.48 -8.12 1.67
CA GLY A 444 -0.57 -8.73 2.50
C GLY A 444 -1.99 -8.57 1.96
N MET A 445 -2.20 -7.82 0.88
CA MET A 445 -3.51 -7.74 0.23
C MET A 445 -3.85 -9.02 -0.56
N THR A 446 -5.13 -9.37 -0.58
CA THR A 446 -5.70 -10.47 -1.37
C THR A 446 -6.77 -9.91 -2.31
N PRO A 447 -6.39 -9.12 -3.33
CA PRO A 447 -7.35 -8.43 -4.18
C PRO A 447 -8.17 -9.41 -5.05
N PHE A 448 -9.40 -9.03 -5.37
CA PHE A 448 -10.25 -9.76 -6.32
C PHE A 448 -10.71 -8.85 -7.46
N LEU A 449 -11.00 -9.46 -8.60
CA LEU A 449 -11.69 -8.83 -9.72
C LEU A 449 -13.01 -9.56 -9.96
N ALA A 450 -14.11 -8.83 -9.89
CA ALA A 450 -15.40 -9.28 -10.39
C ALA A 450 -15.66 -8.71 -11.78
N GLU A 451 -16.13 -9.55 -12.68
CA GLU A 451 -16.48 -9.19 -14.06
C GLU A 451 -17.98 -9.43 -14.25
N MET A 452 -18.70 -8.42 -14.75
CA MET A 452 -20.12 -8.48 -15.07
C MET A 452 -20.34 -8.29 -16.58
N PRO A 453 -20.49 -9.38 -17.34
CA PRO A 453 -20.92 -9.32 -18.72
C PRO A 453 -22.41 -8.94 -18.84
N HIS A 454 -22.79 -8.24 -19.92
CA HIS A 454 -24.18 -7.80 -20.12
C HIS A 454 -25.24 -8.92 -20.23
N ASN A 455 -24.84 -10.14 -20.62
CA ASN A 455 -25.76 -11.26 -20.88
C ASN A 455 -25.28 -12.58 -20.25
N SER A 456 -24.56 -12.53 -19.13
CA SER A 456 -24.09 -13.74 -18.45
C SER A 456 -23.90 -13.47 -16.96
N PRO A 457 -24.06 -14.50 -16.10
CA PRO A 457 -23.76 -14.36 -14.69
C PRO A 457 -22.37 -13.79 -14.44
N GLY A 458 -22.29 -12.81 -13.56
CA GLY A 458 -21.03 -12.27 -13.10
C GLY A 458 -20.17 -13.34 -12.43
N PHE A 459 -18.85 -13.23 -12.56
CA PHE A 459 -17.90 -14.11 -11.89
C PHE A 459 -16.80 -13.29 -11.23
N ILE A 460 -16.22 -13.83 -10.16
CA ILE A 460 -15.17 -13.19 -9.38
C ILE A 460 -13.98 -14.14 -9.28
N ARG A 461 -12.78 -13.57 -9.28
CA ARG A 461 -11.53 -14.33 -9.16
C ARG A 461 -10.49 -13.54 -8.38
N PRO A 462 -9.60 -14.21 -7.62
CA PRO A 462 -8.48 -13.53 -7.01
C PRO A 462 -7.57 -12.96 -8.10
N LEU A 463 -6.95 -11.84 -7.81
CA LEU A 463 -5.83 -11.30 -8.55
C LEU A 463 -4.53 -11.72 -7.86
N THR A 464 -3.51 -12.02 -8.66
CA THR A 464 -2.18 -12.39 -8.15
C THR A 464 -1.21 -11.27 -8.49
N PRO A 465 -0.94 -10.35 -7.56
CA PRO A 465 0.10 -9.35 -7.74
C PRO A 465 1.46 -10.00 -8.01
N ASP A 466 2.27 -9.39 -8.89
CA ASP A 466 3.65 -9.80 -9.10
C ASP A 466 4.53 -9.44 -7.87
N SER A 467 5.83 -9.73 -7.94
CA SER A 467 6.81 -9.36 -6.90
C SER A 467 6.91 -7.86 -6.64
N ARG A 468 6.19 -7.01 -7.39
CA ARG A 468 6.10 -5.55 -7.28
C ARG A 468 4.73 -5.10 -6.79
N GLY A 469 3.86 -6.03 -6.38
CA GLY A 469 2.48 -5.76 -6.02
C GLY A 469 1.62 -5.35 -7.22
N GLN A 470 2.08 -5.57 -8.45
CA GLN A 470 1.41 -5.10 -9.67
C GLN A 470 0.52 -6.16 -10.30
N VAL A 471 -0.63 -5.72 -10.81
CA VAL A 471 -1.54 -6.51 -11.64
C VAL A 471 -1.91 -5.69 -12.86
N VAL A 472 -1.82 -6.26 -14.06
CA VAL A 472 -2.24 -5.61 -15.30
C VAL A 472 -3.51 -6.27 -15.81
N LEU A 473 -4.55 -5.47 -16.06
CA LEU A 473 -5.82 -5.88 -16.64
C LEU A 473 -5.99 -5.20 -17.99
N ASP A 474 -6.12 -5.98 -19.05
CA ASP A 474 -6.59 -5.51 -20.35
C ASP A 474 -8.14 -5.48 -20.32
N ALA A 475 -8.70 -4.38 -19.83
CA ALA A 475 -10.13 -4.22 -19.67
C ALA A 475 -10.79 -3.91 -21.01
N ASP A 476 -11.73 -4.75 -21.41
CA ASP A 476 -12.59 -4.52 -22.57
C ASP A 476 -14.01 -4.16 -22.11
N PHE A 477 -14.42 -2.93 -22.36
CA PHE A 477 -15.75 -2.42 -22.04
C PHE A 477 -16.74 -2.56 -23.20
N SER A 478 -16.33 -3.18 -24.31
CA SER A 478 -17.26 -3.49 -25.40
C SER A 478 -18.39 -4.41 -24.91
N GLY A 479 -19.58 -4.21 -25.47
CA GLY A 479 -20.76 -4.96 -25.05
C GLY A 479 -21.23 -4.67 -23.62
N GLN A 480 -20.97 -3.47 -23.09
CA GLN A 480 -21.44 -3.00 -21.77
C GLN A 480 -20.94 -3.83 -20.59
N ARG A 481 -19.73 -4.41 -20.71
CA ARG A 481 -19.10 -5.13 -19.61
C ARG A 481 -18.65 -4.16 -18.51
N ARG A 482 -18.93 -4.52 -17.26
CA ARG A 482 -18.51 -3.77 -16.05
C ARG A 482 -17.48 -4.60 -15.28
N TYR A 483 -16.52 -3.94 -14.65
CA TYR A 483 -15.50 -4.57 -13.82
C TYR A 483 -15.57 -3.98 -12.42
N PHE A 484 -15.35 -4.81 -11.40
CA PHE A 484 -15.26 -4.34 -10.02
C PHE A 484 -13.97 -4.84 -9.40
N ILE A 485 -13.20 -3.91 -8.83
CA ILE A 485 -12.01 -4.22 -8.05
C ILE A 485 -12.43 -4.31 -6.59
N LEU A 486 -12.04 -5.41 -5.95
CA LEU A 486 -12.14 -5.58 -4.50
C LEU A 486 -10.72 -5.46 -3.94
N PRO A 487 -10.28 -4.25 -3.57
CA PRO A 487 -8.97 -4.02 -3.00
C PRO A 487 -8.99 -4.37 -1.51
N ILE A 488 -9.10 -5.66 -1.21
CA ILE A 488 -9.27 -6.19 0.15
C ILE A 488 -8.04 -6.95 0.63
N ALA A 489 -7.92 -7.08 1.94
CA ALA A 489 -6.97 -7.97 2.60
C ALA A 489 -7.76 -8.88 3.54
N VAL A 490 -7.94 -10.13 3.13
CA VAL A 490 -8.74 -11.11 3.86
C VAL A 490 -7.80 -12.04 4.62
N ASP A 491 -7.49 -11.65 5.85
CA ASP A 491 -6.61 -12.36 6.76
C ASP A 491 -6.93 -11.95 8.21
N SER A 492 -7.29 -12.92 9.04
CA SER A 492 -7.64 -12.72 10.45
C SER A 492 -6.43 -12.37 11.32
N GLU A 493 -5.21 -12.61 10.85
CA GLU A 493 -3.98 -12.31 11.59
C GLU A 493 -3.50 -10.86 11.38
N LEU A 494 -4.07 -10.14 10.42
CA LEU A 494 -3.72 -8.74 10.17
C LEU A 494 -4.26 -7.81 11.28
N PRO A 495 -3.46 -6.83 11.76
CA PRO A 495 -3.92 -5.85 12.74
C PRO A 495 -5.16 -5.09 12.29
N SER A 496 -6.12 -4.92 13.20
CA SER A 496 -7.43 -4.33 12.91
C SER A 496 -7.39 -2.88 12.40
N ASP A 497 -6.35 -2.14 12.79
CA ASP A 497 -6.12 -0.72 12.50
C ASP A 497 -5.07 -0.50 11.40
N GLN A 498 -4.48 -1.56 10.86
CA GLN A 498 -3.53 -1.43 9.75
C GLN A 498 -4.26 -0.88 8.53
N THR A 499 -3.74 0.19 7.95
CA THR A 499 -4.21 0.71 6.66
C THR A 499 -3.38 0.10 5.53
N LEU A 500 -4.06 -0.52 4.56
CA LEU A 500 -3.43 -1.08 3.37
C LEU A 500 -3.80 -0.23 2.16
N ASN A 501 -2.80 0.31 1.47
CA ASN A 501 -3.02 1.19 0.34
C ASN A 501 -3.06 0.40 -0.97
N TYR A 502 -3.84 0.89 -1.91
CA TYR A 502 -3.85 0.42 -3.29
C TYR A 502 -3.97 1.60 -4.25
N SER A 503 -3.66 1.34 -5.51
CA SER A 503 -3.81 2.31 -6.59
C SER A 503 -4.05 1.60 -7.91
N PHE A 504 -4.59 2.32 -8.87
CA PHE A 504 -4.67 1.87 -10.25
C PHE A 504 -4.47 3.05 -11.19
N LYS A 505 -3.93 2.76 -12.37
CA LYS A 505 -3.72 3.76 -13.42
C LYS A 505 -3.98 3.19 -14.81
N THR A 506 -4.37 4.04 -15.75
CA THR A 506 -4.47 3.69 -17.18
C THR A 506 -3.14 3.91 -17.91
N SER A 507 -3.03 3.44 -19.16
CA SER A 507 -1.82 3.60 -19.99
C SER A 507 -1.90 4.74 -21.02
N THR A 508 -2.99 5.51 -21.03
CA THR A 508 -3.30 6.53 -22.03
C THR A 508 -2.98 7.92 -21.49
N ALA A 509 -2.17 8.71 -22.22
CA ALA A 509 -1.68 10.01 -21.77
C ALA A 509 -1.92 11.15 -22.77
N GLY A 510 -2.94 11.02 -23.62
CA GLY A 510 -3.33 12.10 -24.54
C GLY A 510 -3.72 13.38 -23.80
N LEU A 511 -4.21 13.26 -22.57
CA LEU A 511 -4.53 14.34 -21.63
C LEU A 511 -3.96 14.00 -20.25
N VAL A 512 -3.22 14.91 -19.62
CA VAL A 512 -2.63 14.71 -18.29
C VAL A 512 -3.02 15.84 -17.34
N LEU A 513 -3.45 15.47 -16.13
CA LEU A 513 -3.74 16.40 -15.03
C LEU A 513 -2.64 16.30 -13.98
N TYR A 514 -2.08 17.42 -13.53
CA TYR A 514 -1.00 17.42 -12.53
C TYR A 514 -0.94 18.71 -11.70
N PRO A 515 -0.48 18.65 -10.44
CA PRO A 515 -0.30 19.81 -9.59
C PRO A 515 1.09 20.43 -9.76
N VAL A 516 1.18 21.75 -9.57
CA VAL A 516 2.41 22.54 -9.51
C VAL A 516 2.34 23.48 -8.32
N ALA A 517 3.47 23.72 -7.66
CA ALA A 517 3.58 24.70 -6.58
C ALA A 517 3.18 26.09 -7.08
N HIS A 518 2.36 26.81 -6.32
CA HIS A 518 2.03 28.18 -6.69
C HIS A 518 3.25 29.10 -6.45
N PRO A 519 3.69 29.90 -7.44
CA PRO A 519 4.94 30.67 -7.33
C PRO A 519 4.88 31.82 -6.30
N VAL A 520 3.69 32.34 -6.02
CA VAL A 520 3.47 33.44 -5.06
C VAL A 520 2.91 32.98 -3.70
N PHE A 521 1.90 32.11 -3.66
CA PHE A 521 1.23 31.66 -2.45
C PHE A 521 1.71 30.28 -2.03
N SER A 522 2.54 30.20 -0.98
CA SER A 522 3.18 28.95 -0.56
C SER A 522 2.23 27.88 0.00
N ASP A 523 0.96 28.20 0.23
CA ASP A 523 -0.09 27.28 0.70
C ASP A 523 -1.12 26.91 -0.37
N GLN A 524 -0.89 27.31 -1.63
CA GLN A 524 -1.75 27.02 -2.78
C GLN A 524 -1.03 26.22 -3.86
N ILE A 525 -1.83 25.60 -4.74
CA ILE A 525 -1.34 24.91 -5.93
C ILE A 525 -1.98 25.48 -7.19
N LEU A 526 -1.27 25.31 -8.29
CA LEU A 526 -1.83 25.40 -9.63
C LEU A 526 -2.10 23.97 -10.11
N ILE A 527 -3.29 23.72 -10.63
CA ILE A 527 -3.65 22.44 -11.26
C ILE A 527 -3.65 22.66 -12.77
N PHE A 528 -2.79 21.93 -13.47
CA PHE A 528 -2.68 21.99 -14.92
C PHE A 528 -3.33 20.78 -15.57
N LEU A 529 -4.13 21.02 -16.60
CA LEU A 529 -4.56 20.05 -17.58
C LEU A 529 -3.80 20.32 -18.87
N LYS A 530 -3.11 19.33 -19.42
CA LYS A 530 -2.38 19.45 -20.68
C LYS A 530 -2.80 18.36 -21.67
N SER A 531 -3.11 18.75 -22.91
CA SER A 531 -3.38 17.87 -24.03
C SER A 531 -2.15 17.71 -24.92
N PHE A 532 -1.85 16.47 -25.27
CA PHE A 532 -0.82 16.09 -26.25
C PHE A 532 -1.43 15.62 -27.58
N SER A 533 -2.77 15.54 -27.65
CA SER A 533 -3.51 15.06 -28.82
C SER A 533 -4.14 16.18 -29.65
N GLY A 534 -3.87 17.44 -29.31
CA GLY A 534 -4.40 18.63 -29.98
C GLY A 534 -5.26 19.51 -29.06
N PRO A 535 -5.95 20.52 -29.61
CA PRO A 535 -6.78 21.45 -28.85
C PRO A 535 -7.91 20.75 -28.08
N ILE A 536 -8.20 21.25 -26.90
CA ILE A 536 -9.36 20.85 -26.09
C ILE A 536 -10.57 21.65 -26.61
N GLU A 537 -11.51 20.97 -27.26
CA GLU A 537 -12.59 21.63 -28.01
C GLU A 537 -13.73 22.15 -27.13
N THR A 538 -13.90 21.55 -25.94
CA THR A 538 -14.94 21.89 -24.98
C THR A 538 -14.35 22.20 -23.62
N PRO A 539 -14.89 23.18 -22.88
CA PRO A 539 -14.36 23.55 -21.57
C PRO A 539 -14.34 22.35 -20.60
N PRO A 540 -13.16 21.98 -20.07
CA PRO A 540 -13.03 20.90 -19.11
C PRO A 540 -13.62 21.28 -17.75
N THR A 541 -14.09 20.29 -16.98
CA THR A 541 -14.60 20.49 -15.61
C THR A 541 -13.70 19.79 -14.61
N LEU A 542 -13.17 20.54 -13.64
CA LEU A 542 -12.36 20.00 -12.56
C LEU A 542 -13.21 19.75 -11.31
N ARG A 543 -13.02 18.59 -10.68
CA ARG A 543 -13.49 18.26 -9.33
C ARG A 543 -12.29 17.88 -8.48
N VAL A 544 -12.21 18.42 -7.27
CA VAL A 544 -11.21 18.02 -6.28
C VAL A 544 -11.93 17.41 -5.08
N PHE A 545 -11.65 16.13 -4.84
CA PHE A 545 -12.13 15.36 -3.71
C PHE A 545 -11.07 15.43 -2.61
N PHE A 546 -11.44 15.87 -1.41
CA PHE A 546 -10.54 15.96 -0.25
C PHE A 546 -11.26 15.49 1.01
N GLY A 547 -10.95 14.27 1.46
CA GLY A 547 -11.80 13.58 2.44
C GLY A 547 -13.25 13.50 1.95
N ASN A 548 -14.19 14.06 2.71
CA ASN A 548 -15.61 14.11 2.34
C ASN A 548 -16.01 15.40 1.58
N LEU A 549 -15.05 16.29 1.30
CA LEU A 549 -15.29 17.56 0.59
C LEU A 549 -15.13 17.37 -0.91
N ILE A 550 -15.97 18.05 -1.68
CA ILE A 550 -15.91 18.10 -3.13
C ILE A 550 -15.93 19.57 -3.55
N ASP A 551 -14.83 20.04 -4.12
CA ASP A 551 -14.70 21.37 -4.71
C ASP A 551 -14.71 21.30 -6.23
N THR A 552 -15.17 22.36 -6.89
CA THR A 552 -15.18 22.49 -8.37
C THR A 552 -14.44 23.75 -8.83
N PRO A 553 -13.10 23.79 -8.78
CA PRO A 553 -12.34 24.95 -9.22
C PRO A 553 -12.53 25.20 -10.73
N GLY A 554 -12.57 26.46 -11.14
CA GLY A 554 -12.69 26.83 -12.55
C GLY A 554 -11.37 26.63 -13.30
N LEU A 555 -11.40 25.90 -14.42
CA LEU A 555 -10.29 25.79 -15.36
C LEU A 555 -10.35 26.92 -16.40
N VAL A 556 -9.21 27.58 -16.64
CA VAL A 556 -9.06 28.63 -17.65
C VAL A 556 -7.95 28.26 -18.62
N ALA A 557 -8.12 28.54 -19.90
CA ALA A 557 -7.09 28.30 -20.91
C ALA A 557 -5.82 29.11 -20.58
N ALA A 558 -4.68 28.43 -20.57
CA ALA A 558 -3.36 29.00 -20.27
C ALA A 558 -2.53 29.28 -21.53
N ASP A 559 -2.98 28.79 -22.70
CA ASP A 559 -2.37 29.03 -24.00
C ASP A 559 -3.40 29.43 -25.07
N ALA A 560 -2.92 29.97 -26.20
CA ALA A 560 -3.77 30.42 -27.30
C ALA A 560 -4.34 29.25 -28.12
N ASP A 561 -3.66 28.10 -28.09
CA ASP A 561 -4.02 26.89 -28.85
C ASP A 561 -5.03 26.01 -28.11
N ASN A 562 -5.47 26.40 -26.91
CA ASN A 562 -6.35 25.64 -26.01
C ASN A 562 -5.83 24.21 -25.74
N THR A 563 -4.51 24.05 -25.63
CA THR A 563 -3.89 22.75 -25.28
C THR A 563 -3.57 22.64 -23.80
N THR A 564 -3.60 23.77 -23.08
CA THR A 564 -3.29 23.83 -21.65
C THR A 564 -4.35 24.62 -20.91
N TYR A 565 -4.88 24.06 -19.82
CA TYR A 565 -5.77 24.74 -18.88
C TYR A 565 -5.15 24.75 -17.49
N MET A 566 -5.45 25.79 -16.72
CA MET A 566 -4.96 25.98 -15.36
C MET A 566 -6.09 26.36 -14.42
N ALA A 567 -6.06 25.83 -13.20
CA ALA A 567 -6.92 26.24 -12.09
C ALA A 567 -6.07 26.61 -10.88
N HIS A 568 -6.50 27.62 -10.14
CA HIS A 568 -5.98 27.92 -8.81
C HIS A 568 -6.74 27.11 -7.77
N TYR A 569 -6.02 26.47 -6.85
CA TYR A 569 -6.66 25.70 -5.78
C TYR A 569 -5.94 25.85 -4.45
N GLN A 570 -6.72 26.07 -3.40
CA GLN A 570 -6.24 26.08 -2.02
C GLN A 570 -6.83 24.88 -1.30
N LEU A 571 -5.97 24.06 -0.71
CA LEU A 571 -6.40 22.89 0.03
C LEU A 571 -7.14 23.30 1.32
N PRO A 572 -8.24 22.63 1.66
CA PRO A 572 -9.02 22.98 2.86
C PRO A 572 -8.29 22.63 4.16
N GLY A 573 -7.32 21.70 4.14
CA GLY A 573 -6.54 21.29 5.30
C GLY A 573 -5.48 20.24 4.98
N ASP A 574 -5.17 19.40 5.97
CA ASP A 574 -4.21 18.30 5.89
C ASP A 574 -4.95 17.00 5.58
N GLY A 575 -4.42 16.16 4.68
CA GLY A 575 -5.09 14.92 4.32
C GLY A 575 -4.71 14.38 2.95
N LYS A 576 -5.64 13.61 2.38
CA LYS A 576 -5.52 12.98 1.07
C LYS A 576 -6.67 13.43 0.18
N GLY A 577 -6.42 13.40 -1.12
CA GLY A 577 -7.44 13.74 -2.10
C GLY A 577 -7.13 13.24 -3.49
N GLN A 578 -8.09 13.45 -4.37
CA GLN A 578 -7.98 13.17 -5.79
C GLN A 578 -8.54 14.36 -6.56
N ALA A 579 -7.81 14.83 -7.57
CA ALA A 579 -8.34 15.77 -8.54
C ALA A 579 -8.74 14.99 -9.79
N VAL A 580 -9.96 15.19 -10.27
CA VAL A 580 -10.49 14.56 -11.48
C VAL A 580 -11.01 15.64 -12.41
N CYS A 581 -10.46 15.66 -13.62
CA CYS A 581 -10.88 16.52 -14.69
C CYS A 581 -11.68 15.71 -15.71
N TYR A 582 -12.85 16.21 -16.08
CA TYR A 582 -13.75 15.63 -17.07
C TYR A 582 -13.75 16.47 -18.34
N TYR A 583 -13.62 15.81 -19.50
CA TYR A 583 -13.61 16.43 -20.82
C TYR A 583 -14.32 15.52 -21.83
N GLY A 584 -15.52 15.93 -22.29
CA GLY A 584 -16.36 15.06 -23.12
C GLY A 584 -16.66 13.74 -22.41
N ASP A 585 -16.27 12.63 -23.05
CA ASP A 585 -16.32 11.29 -22.44
C ASP A 585 -15.02 10.95 -21.69
N ASP A 586 -13.93 11.68 -21.87
CA ASP A 586 -12.65 11.38 -21.24
C ASP A 586 -12.56 11.93 -19.80
N SER A 587 -11.76 11.26 -18.98
CA SER A 587 -11.37 11.78 -17.67
C SER A 587 -9.88 11.63 -17.45
N CYS A 588 -9.29 12.55 -16.70
CA CYS A 588 -7.94 12.43 -16.22
C CYS A 588 -7.84 12.84 -14.75
N SER A 589 -6.90 12.25 -14.01
CA SER A 589 -6.80 12.46 -12.58
C SER A 589 -5.39 12.33 -12.04
N PHE A 590 -5.18 12.94 -10.88
CA PHE A 590 -4.04 12.65 -10.02
C PHE A 590 -4.52 12.49 -8.58
N SER A 591 -3.81 11.66 -7.82
CA SER A 591 -4.04 11.50 -6.38
C SER A 591 -2.93 12.15 -5.58
N PHE A 592 -3.23 12.58 -4.37
CA PHE A 592 -2.26 13.28 -3.54
C PHE A 592 -2.46 13.07 -2.05
N SER A 593 -1.38 13.19 -1.30
CA SER A 593 -1.37 13.49 0.14
C SER A 593 -0.72 14.85 0.33
N ALA A 594 -1.29 15.67 1.21
CA ALA A 594 -0.84 17.03 1.44
C ALA A 594 -0.98 17.45 2.90
N ILE A 595 -0.06 18.30 3.36
CA ILE A 595 -0.06 18.92 4.69
C ILE A 595 0.24 20.41 4.55
N ARG A 596 -0.63 21.24 5.11
CA ARG A 596 -0.44 22.69 5.29
C ARG A 596 0.36 22.89 6.58
N SER A 597 1.67 23.04 6.41
CA SER A 597 2.59 23.05 7.54
C SER A 597 2.77 24.42 8.21
N LYS A 598 2.78 24.39 9.54
CA LYS A 598 3.51 25.31 10.43
C LYS A 598 4.60 24.46 11.10
N VAL A 599 5.88 24.66 10.74
CA VAL A 599 7.11 24.07 11.32
C VAL A 599 6.92 22.71 12.04
N TYR A 600 7.35 21.61 11.40
CA TYR A 600 7.30 20.26 11.97
C TYR A 600 8.69 19.62 12.05
N ASP A 601 8.87 18.73 13.04
CA ASP A 601 10.06 17.89 13.16
C ASP A 601 9.97 16.62 12.30
N GLN A 602 8.83 15.93 12.17
CA GLN A 602 8.71 14.75 11.28
C GLN A 602 7.31 14.56 10.72
N GLN A 603 7.17 14.33 9.41
CA GLN A 603 5.90 14.07 8.74
C GLN A 603 6.00 12.94 7.70
N ASN A 604 4.91 12.21 7.50
CA ASN A 604 4.78 11.19 6.45
C ASN A 604 3.57 11.51 5.57
N LEU A 605 3.80 11.64 4.26
CA LEU A 605 2.74 11.80 3.27
C LEU A 605 2.65 10.51 2.45
N PRO A 606 1.74 9.58 2.80
CA PRO A 606 1.62 8.30 2.12
C PRO A 606 0.83 8.41 0.81
N LEU A 607 1.28 7.66 -0.20
CA LEU A 607 0.63 7.56 -1.51
C LEU A 607 0.90 6.16 -2.10
N ALA A 608 -0.15 5.35 -2.20
CA ALA A 608 -0.04 3.93 -2.56
C ALA A 608 1.03 3.19 -1.72
N SER A 609 1.97 2.52 -2.37
CA SER A 609 3.08 1.74 -1.79
C SER A 609 4.32 2.57 -1.42
N ALA A 610 4.27 3.90 -1.59
CA ALA A 610 5.35 4.81 -1.26
C ALA A 610 4.87 5.86 -0.24
N TYR A 611 5.81 6.48 0.47
CA TYR A 611 5.52 7.67 1.24
C TYR A 611 6.68 8.65 1.16
N LEU A 612 6.35 9.94 1.18
CA LEU A 612 7.32 11.00 1.36
C LEU A 612 7.54 11.20 2.85
N HIS A 613 8.76 10.93 3.34
CA HIS A 613 9.17 11.20 4.70
C HIS A 613 9.89 12.54 4.75
N VAL A 614 9.37 13.48 5.54
CA VAL A 614 9.94 14.81 5.74
C VAL A 614 10.58 14.85 7.12
N TYR A 615 11.90 15.02 7.17
CA TYR A 615 12.73 14.96 8.39
C TYR A 615 12.80 16.27 9.16
N ARG A 616 12.61 17.39 8.47
CA ARG A 616 12.66 18.73 9.04
C ARG A 616 12.14 19.73 8.03
N GLN A 617 11.43 20.74 8.52
CA GLN A 617 11.05 21.92 7.75
C GLN A 617 11.12 23.16 8.66
N THR A 618 11.79 24.22 8.21
CA THR A 618 11.97 25.44 9.02
C THR A 618 11.09 26.62 8.58
N ASP A 619 10.49 26.57 7.38
CA ASP A 619 9.63 27.62 6.85
C ASP A 619 8.20 27.13 6.62
N ASN A 620 7.22 28.03 6.67
CA ASN A 620 5.83 27.67 6.35
C ASN A 620 5.66 27.41 4.85
N GLY A 621 4.89 26.37 4.51
CA GLY A 621 4.57 26.05 3.12
C GLY A 621 3.84 24.73 3.00
N LEU A 622 3.31 24.48 1.81
CA LEU A 622 2.64 23.24 1.46
C LEU A 622 3.66 22.12 1.24
N LEU A 623 3.43 20.99 1.90
CA LEU A 623 4.03 19.70 1.55
C LEU A 623 2.99 18.92 0.75
N MET A 624 3.37 18.42 -0.43
CA MET A 624 2.48 17.58 -1.25
C MET A 624 3.27 16.45 -1.87
N PHE A 625 2.75 15.23 -1.74
CA PHE A 625 3.20 14.06 -2.47
C PHE A 625 2.06 13.56 -3.34
N SER A 626 2.22 13.64 -4.65
CA SER A 626 1.15 13.33 -5.60
C SER A 626 1.62 12.42 -6.72
N GLN A 627 0.68 11.72 -7.34
CA GLN A 627 0.91 10.80 -8.44
C GLN A 627 -0.08 11.15 -9.55
N SER A 628 0.46 11.75 -10.60
CA SER A 628 -0.19 11.89 -11.88
C SER A 628 0.17 10.67 -12.75
N ASP A 629 -0.31 10.66 -13.98
CA ASP A 629 0.19 9.73 -14.97
C ASP A 629 1.37 10.33 -15.75
N ALA A 630 2.02 9.46 -16.52
CA ALA A 630 3.25 9.74 -17.22
C ALA A 630 3.04 10.59 -18.48
N MET A 631 3.88 11.61 -18.61
CA MET A 631 4.25 12.12 -19.93
C MET A 631 5.19 11.12 -20.61
N THR A 632 5.23 11.12 -21.94
CA THR A 632 6.22 10.34 -22.69
C THR A 632 7.63 10.73 -22.26
N LEU A 633 8.41 9.76 -21.79
CA LEU A 633 9.82 9.97 -21.48
C LEU A 633 10.61 10.14 -22.79
N ALA A 634 11.60 11.03 -22.79
CA ALA A 634 12.43 11.26 -23.97
C ALA A 634 13.26 10.02 -24.34
N ALA A 635 13.61 9.20 -23.34
CA ALA A 635 14.29 7.92 -23.50
C ALA A 635 13.34 6.75 -23.17
N ASN A 636 13.54 5.61 -23.84
CA ASN A 636 12.82 4.37 -23.55
C ASN A 636 13.32 3.78 -22.23
N ALA A 637 12.68 4.15 -21.12
CA ALA A 637 13.02 3.67 -19.78
C ALA A 637 11.99 2.64 -19.27
N GLU A 638 12.45 1.62 -18.54
CA GLU A 638 11.56 0.79 -17.73
C GLU A 638 11.15 1.57 -16.48
N VAL A 639 9.92 2.09 -16.47
CA VAL A 639 9.36 2.81 -15.30
C VAL A 639 8.95 1.80 -14.23
N LEU A 640 9.61 1.85 -13.07
CA LEU A 640 9.25 1.04 -11.91
C LEU A 640 8.16 1.71 -11.07
N ALA A 641 8.23 3.02 -10.89
CA ALA A 641 7.26 3.80 -10.13
C ALA A 641 7.21 5.26 -10.58
N GLY A 642 6.10 5.94 -10.25
CA GLY A 642 5.84 7.33 -10.64
C GLY A 642 5.02 7.49 -11.94
N PRO A 643 4.91 8.72 -12.47
CA PRO A 643 5.53 9.94 -11.93
C PRO A 643 5.02 10.30 -10.54
N TYR A 644 5.90 10.89 -9.74
CA TYR A 644 5.56 11.54 -8.50
C TYR A 644 5.79 13.03 -8.63
N ASP A 645 4.74 13.82 -8.45
CA ASP A 645 4.83 15.27 -8.38
C ASP A 645 4.94 15.68 -6.92
N ILE A 646 6.09 16.27 -6.56
CA ILE A 646 6.42 16.64 -5.20
C ILE A 646 6.43 18.17 -5.08
N ILE A 647 5.69 18.69 -4.11
CA ILE A 647 5.77 20.09 -3.67
C ILE A 647 6.40 20.10 -2.29
N LEU A 648 7.52 20.79 -2.19
CA LEU A 648 8.37 20.85 -1.02
C LEU A 648 9.01 22.25 -0.92
N PRO A 649 8.95 22.94 0.24
CA PRO A 649 9.71 24.17 0.48
C PRO A 649 11.22 23.94 0.37
N GLU A 650 11.98 24.95 -0.07
CA GLU A 650 13.43 24.84 -0.26
C GLU A 650 14.21 24.45 1.01
N SER A 651 13.68 24.80 2.19
CA SER A 651 14.31 24.50 3.48
C SER A 651 13.98 23.12 4.03
N ALA A 652 13.08 22.37 3.39
CA ALA A 652 12.70 21.05 3.86
C ALA A 652 13.70 19.98 3.43
N SER A 653 13.97 19.04 4.32
CA SER A 653 14.74 17.83 4.01
C SER A 653 13.79 16.63 3.99
N ALA A 654 13.78 15.90 2.88
CA ALA A 654 12.87 14.79 2.68
C ALA A 654 13.51 13.62 1.94
N SER A 655 12.94 12.44 2.11
CA SER A 655 13.23 11.25 1.32
C SER A 655 11.95 10.56 0.92
N VAL A 656 11.91 10.05 -0.31
CA VAL A 656 10.87 9.11 -0.71
C VAL A 656 11.27 7.74 -0.18
N VAL A 657 10.32 7.04 0.43
CA VAL A 657 10.52 5.71 0.97
C VAL A 657 9.56 4.75 0.29
N PHE A 658 10.11 3.65 -0.21
CA PHE A 658 9.38 2.57 -0.83
C PHE A 658 9.34 1.38 0.13
N ALA A 659 8.14 0.87 0.43
CA ALA A 659 8.00 -0.39 1.14
C ALA A 659 8.57 -1.52 0.25
N ALA A 660 9.63 -2.19 0.69
CA ALA A 660 10.30 -3.25 -0.08
C ALA A 660 9.64 -4.60 0.29
N GLU A 661 9.33 -5.53 -0.62
CA GLU A 661 10.14 -6.11 -1.71
C GLU A 661 9.88 -5.57 -3.14
N ASN A 662 8.83 -4.74 -3.30
CA ASN A 662 8.25 -4.42 -4.60
C ASN A 662 9.10 -3.61 -5.59
N TYR A 663 10.23 -3.07 -5.13
CA TYR A 663 11.10 -2.19 -5.93
C TYR A 663 12.55 -2.69 -5.93
N ALA A 664 12.75 -4.00 -5.75
CA ALA A 664 14.05 -4.66 -5.61
C ALA A 664 14.86 -4.78 -6.91
N ALA A 665 14.64 -3.94 -7.92
CA ALA A 665 15.43 -4.00 -9.15
C ALA A 665 16.91 -3.66 -8.86
N PRO A 666 17.86 -4.39 -9.48
CA PRO A 666 19.29 -4.27 -9.19
C PRO A 666 19.91 -2.96 -9.69
N ARG A 667 19.25 -2.27 -10.62
CA ARG A 667 19.73 -1.07 -11.31
C ARG A 667 18.73 0.09 -11.24
N ALA A 668 17.98 0.15 -10.15
CA ALA A 668 16.96 1.18 -9.95
C ALA A 668 17.58 2.53 -9.56
N GLY A 669 17.07 3.61 -10.16
CA GLY A 669 17.46 4.99 -9.86
C GLY A 669 16.26 5.92 -9.69
N TRP A 670 16.32 6.75 -8.67
CA TRP A 670 15.43 7.88 -8.45
C TRP A 670 15.89 9.07 -9.30
N CYS A 671 14.99 9.57 -10.14
CA CYS A 671 15.33 10.52 -11.20
C CYS A 671 14.37 11.71 -11.18
N GLN A 672 14.90 12.93 -11.23
CA GLN A 672 14.08 14.11 -11.54
C GLN A 672 13.97 14.27 -13.05
N ILE A 673 12.79 14.66 -13.52
CA ILE A 673 12.50 14.84 -14.95
C ILE A 673 11.92 16.25 -15.16
N ASN A 674 12.40 16.93 -16.20
CA ASN A 674 11.90 18.24 -16.59
C ASN A 674 10.64 18.14 -17.47
N GLU A 675 10.09 19.30 -17.85
CA GLU A 675 8.88 19.37 -18.68
C GLU A 675 9.03 18.77 -20.09
N SER A 676 10.26 18.61 -20.61
CA SER A 676 10.53 17.97 -21.90
C SER A 676 10.65 16.44 -21.81
N GLY A 677 10.47 15.85 -20.63
CA GLY A 677 10.64 14.41 -20.42
C GLY A 677 12.11 13.98 -20.35
N THR A 678 13.04 14.92 -20.17
CA THR A 678 14.48 14.66 -20.05
C THR A 678 14.86 14.45 -18.59
N ILE A 679 15.66 13.42 -18.33
CA ILE A 679 16.21 13.12 -17.00
C ILE A 679 17.25 14.17 -16.65
N THR A 680 17.08 14.86 -15.52
CA THR A 680 17.99 15.91 -15.05
C THR A 680 18.88 15.46 -13.89
N SER A 681 18.48 14.40 -13.18
CA SER A 681 19.25 13.82 -12.08
C SER A 681 19.07 12.30 -12.00
N TRP A 682 20.05 11.61 -11.43
CA TRP A 682 20.00 10.18 -11.14
C TRP A 682 20.61 9.89 -9.77
N GLN A 683 19.88 9.18 -8.92
CA GLN A 683 20.31 8.75 -7.60
C GLN A 683 19.99 7.27 -7.37
N SER A 684 20.98 6.47 -6.99
CA SER A 684 20.74 5.08 -6.58
C SER A 684 19.95 5.02 -5.27
N LEU A 685 19.05 4.05 -5.15
CA LEU A 685 18.32 3.81 -3.91
C LEU A 685 19.25 3.36 -2.79
N GLN A 686 19.14 3.98 -1.62
CA GLN A 686 19.79 3.54 -0.39
C GLN A 686 18.95 2.45 0.28
N ASN A 687 19.60 1.51 0.97
CA ASN A 687 18.93 0.47 1.74
C ASN A 687 19.11 0.72 3.24
N SER A 688 18.00 0.80 3.98
CA SER A 688 18.01 1.00 5.43
C SER A 688 16.89 0.18 6.07
N SER A 689 17.26 -0.77 6.95
CA SER A 689 16.32 -1.59 7.72
C SER A 689 15.23 -2.28 6.88
N GLY A 690 15.58 -2.77 5.68
CA GLY A 690 14.63 -3.43 4.78
C GLY A 690 13.77 -2.46 3.96
N LYS A 691 13.95 -1.14 4.07
CA LYS A 691 13.30 -0.13 3.23
C LYS A 691 14.28 0.43 2.21
N ARG A 692 13.77 0.77 1.02
CA ARG A 692 14.54 1.50 0.01
C ARG A 692 14.14 2.97 0.01
N LEU A 693 15.12 3.86 0.01
CA LEU A 693 14.88 5.30 0.06
C LEU A 693 15.81 6.08 -0.87
N ALA A 694 15.34 7.24 -1.31
CA ALA A 694 16.14 8.23 -2.04
C ALA A 694 15.82 9.62 -1.51
N GLU A 695 16.83 10.49 -1.53
CA GLU A 695 16.66 11.88 -1.11
C GLU A 695 15.84 12.65 -2.16
N VAL A 696 15.05 13.60 -1.69
CA VAL A 696 14.28 14.49 -2.57
C VAL A 696 14.98 15.84 -2.58
N SER A 697 15.56 16.19 -3.73
CA SER A 697 16.36 17.41 -3.91
C SER A 697 15.54 18.71 -3.90
N GLY A 698 14.22 18.62 -4.02
CA GLY A 698 13.30 19.76 -4.00
C GLY A 698 12.00 19.47 -4.72
N SER A 699 11.19 20.51 -4.94
CA SER A 699 9.96 20.40 -5.72
C SER A 699 10.22 19.95 -7.17
N GLY A 700 9.32 19.15 -7.73
CA GLY A 700 9.38 18.73 -9.13
C GLY A 700 8.78 17.35 -9.37
N ARG A 701 8.92 16.89 -10.61
CA ARG A 701 8.46 15.58 -11.06
C ARG A 701 9.59 14.56 -10.99
N TYR A 702 9.30 13.40 -10.41
CA TYR A 702 10.25 12.33 -10.20
C TYR A 702 9.74 10.98 -10.66
N PHE A 703 10.65 10.11 -11.05
CA PHE A 703 10.38 8.72 -11.40
C PHE A 703 11.36 7.80 -10.69
N LEU A 704 10.91 6.56 -10.47
CA LEU A 704 11.82 5.44 -10.23
C LEU A 704 11.96 4.65 -11.52
N LEU A 705 13.17 4.66 -12.09
CA LEU A 705 13.48 4.00 -13.36
C LEU A 705 14.42 2.82 -13.13
N ASN A 706 14.39 1.83 -14.02
CA ASN A 706 15.35 0.75 -14.07
C ASN A 706 16.22 0.87 -15.31
N ASP A 707 17.52 1.06 -15.12
CA ASP A 707 18.47 1.16 -16.22
C ASP A 707 19.22 -0.16 -16.39
N ARG A 708 18.89 -0.91 -17.44
CA ARG A 708 19.55 -2.18 -17.76
C ARG A 708 20.55 -2.06 -18.91
N ALA A 709 20.68 -0.88 -19.51
CA ALA A 709 21.52 -0.69 -20.69
C ALA A 709 22.94 -0.32 -20.24
N ALA A 710 23.95 -0.88 -20.90
CA ALA A 710 25.31 -0.42 -20.70
C ALA A 710 25.56 0.86 -21.52
N PRO A 711 26.45 1.75 -21.07
CA PRO A 711 26.77 2.95 -21.83
C PRO A 711 27.43 2.60 -23.17
N THR A 712 27.27 3.47 -24.15
CA THR A 712 27.89 3.31 -25.47
C THR A 712 29.18 4.10 -25.56
N VAL A 713 30.15 3.58 -26.32
CA VAL A 713 31.42 4.24 -26.60
C VAL A 713 31.56 4.34 -28.12
N GLU A 714 31.65 5.56 -28.63
CA GLU A 714 31.79 5.82 -30.07
C GLU A 714 33.24 5.68 -30.54
N LEU A 715 33.41 5.67 -31.86
CA LEU A 715 34.74 5.68 -32.50
C LEU A 715 35.52 6.95 -32.12
N PRO A 716 36.79 6.79 -31.72
CA PRO A 716 37.61 7.92 -31.31
C PRO A 716 37.97 8.82 -32.50
N ARG A 717 38.14 10.12 -32.22
CA ARG A 717 38.65 11.10 -33.18
C ARG A 717 39.99 11.62 -32.70
N ILE A 718 40.93 11.80 -33.63
CA ILE A 718 42.21 12.44 -33.31
C ILE A 718 42.08 13.93 -33.55
N ARG A 719 42.41 14.71 -32.54
CA ARG A 719 42.45 16.18 -32.60
C ARG A 719 43.86 16.66 -32.29
N GLN A 720 44.36 17.56 -33.12
CA GLN A 720 45.62 18.24 -32.88
C GLN A 720 45.36 19.49 -32.05
N ILE A 721 45.98 19.56 -30.86
CA ILE A 721 45.86 20.71 -29.95
C ILE A 721 46.91 21.77 -30.28
N ASP A 722 48.13 21.34 -30.59
CA ASP A 722 49.21 22.21 -31.10
C ASP A 722 50.26 21.42 -31.89
N ALA A 723 51.38 22.06 -32.23
CA ALA A 723 52.47 21.46 -33.02
C ALA A 723 53.02 20.16 -32.42
N ASN A 724 52.93 19.96 -31.10
CA ASN A 724 53.54 18.84 -30.38
C ASN A 724 52.54 17.99 -29.58
N ARG A 725 51.25 18.35 -29.51
CA ARG A 725 50.22 17.64 -28.74
C ARG A 725 49.07 17.17 -29.62
N LEU A 726 48.92 15.84 -29.69
CA LEU A 726 47.77 15.14 -30.26
C LEU A 726 46.96 14.50 -29.13
N VAL A 727 45.64 14.64 -29.21
CA VAL A 727 44.69 14.01 -28.28
C VAL A 727 43.73 13.12 -29.05
N ILE A 728 43.41 11.98 -28.45
CA ILE A 728 42.34 11.10 -28.87
C ILE A 728 41.11 11.49 -28.06
N ASP A 729 40.09 12.00 -28.73
CA ASP A 729 38.79 12.31 -28.19
C ASP A 729 37.89 11.08 -28.34
N ILE A 730 37.44 10.51 -27.24
CA ILE A 730 36.45 9.43 -27.25
C ILE A 730 35.12 9.97 -26.73
N ARG A 731 34.04 9.71 -27.46
CA ARG A 731 32.68 10.02 -27.00
C ARG A 731 32.08 8.80 -26.31
N ALA A 732 31.42 9.04 -25.19
CA ALA A 732 30.59 8.06 -24.52
C ALA A 732 29.20 8.68 -24.30
N ALA A 733 28.16 7.88 -24.45
CA ALA A 733 26.78 8.30 -24.30
C ALA A 733 26.00 7.25 -23.50
N ASP A 734 25.10 7.74 -22.66
CA ASP A 734 24.16 6.95 -21.90
C ASP A 734 22.82 7.70 -21.87
N ASP A 735 21.74 6.99 -22.17
CA ASP A 735 20.42 7.58 -22.37
C ASP A 735 19.58 7.67 -21.08
N LEU A 736 20.03 7.07 -19.97
CA LEU A 736 19.25 6.94 -18.73
C LEU A 736 20.01 7.42 -17.49
N SER A 737 20.88 6.59 -16.91
CA SER A 737 21.54 6.90 -15.64
C SER A 737 22.72 7.87 -15.80
N GLY A 738 23.20 8.06 -17.02
CA GLY A 738 24.35 8.89 -17.33
C GLY A 738 25.67 8.20 -16.99
N ILE A 739 26.75 8.70 -17.57
CA ILE A 739 28.09 8.11 -17.39
C ILE A 739 28.66 8.42 -15.99
N ASN A 740 29.25 7.41 -15.36
CA ASN A 740 30.07 7.57 -14.16
C ASN A 740 31.56 7.68 -14.54
N TYR A 741 32.00 8.91 -14.84
CA TYR A 741 33.39 9.17 -15.25
C TYR A 741 34.42 8.94 -14.13
N ASP A 742 34.02 8.96 -12.85
CA ASP A 742 34.93 8.75 -11.72
C ASP A 742 35.40 7.29 -11.62
N ALA A 743 34.60 6.36 -12.12
CA ALA A 743 34.92 4.93 -12.19
C ALA A 743 35.60 4.52 -13.51
N MET A 744 35.87 5.46 -14.42
CA MET A 744 36.45 5.20 -15.73
C MET A 744 37.87 4.63 -15.62
N ARG A 745 38.17 3.61 -16.44
CA ARG A 745 39.54 3.10 -16.62
C ARG A 745 39.87 3.06 -18.10
N VAL A 746 41.04 3.61 -18.45
CA VAL A 746 41.59 3.55 -19.81
C VAL A 746 42.91 2.79 -19.74
N LEU A 747 43.03 1.78 -20.61
CA LEU A 747 44.18 0.89 -20.73
C LEU A 747 44.73 1.02 -22.15
N ALA A 748 46.05 1.03 -22.29
CA ALA A 748 46.73 0.82 -23.57
C ALA A 748 47.56 -0.45 -23.44
N ASN A 749 47.29 -1.47 -24.27
CA ASN A 749 47.95 -2.78 -24.22
C ASN A 749 47.93 -3.39 -22.79
N ASP A 750 46.74 -3.39 -22.16
CA ASP A 750 46.50 -3.82 -20.78
C ASP A 750 47.22 -3.01 -19.67
N ARG A 751 47.91 -1.92 -20.03
CA ARG A 751 48.54 -0.99 -19.07
C ARG A 751 47.66 0.24 -18.83
N PRO A 752 47.38 0.63 -17.57
CA PRO A 752 46.66 1.87 -17.27
C PRO A 752 47.32 3.12 -17.84
N VAL A 753 46.53 3.99 -18.46
CA VAL A 753 46.94 5.29 -18.99
C VAL A 753 46.05 6.40 -18.45
N SER A 754 46.60 7.60 -18.31
CA SER A 754 45.85 8.75 -17.82
C SER A 754 44.92 9.29 -18.91
N ALA A 755 43.63 9.35 -18.62
CA ALA A 755 42.62 10.02 -19.44
C ALA A 755 41.74 10.90 -18.55
N LYS A 756 41.11 11.94 -19.11
CA LYS A 756 40.21 12.84 -18.37
C LYS A 756 38.97 13.14 -19.19
N TYR A 757 37.82 13.21 -18.53
CA TYR A 757 36.62 13.74 -19.17
C TYR A 757 36.71 15.27 -19.25
N SER A 758 36.41 15.82 -20.43
CA SER A 758 36.29 17.26 -20.68
C SER A 758 34.82 17.60 -20.91
N ALA A 759 34.25 18.40 -20.00
CA ALA A 759 32.87 18.86 -20.10
C ALA A 759 32.65 19.79 -21.31
N GLU A 760 33.68 20.56 -21.69
CA GLU A 760 33.61 21.51 -22.81
C GLU A 760 33.41 20.80 -24.15
N THR A 761 34.14 19.71 -24.38
CA THR A 761 34.06 18.93 -25.62
C THR A 761 33.11 17.74 -25.50
N SER A 762 32.65 17.41 -24.29
CA SER A 762 31.90 16.21 -23.96
C SER A 762 32.61 14.93 -24.43
N THR A 763 33.93 14.88 -24.24
CA THR A 763 34.78 13.74 -24.64
C THR A 763 35.73 13.32 -23.52
N ILE A 764 36.11 12.05 -23.54
CA ILE A 764 37.25 11.51 -22.79
C ILE A 764 38.50 11.82 -23.62
N GLU A 765 39.39 12.62 -23.05
CA GLU A 765 40.64 13.04 -23.67
C GLU A 765 41.80 12.13 -23.23
N LEU A 766 42.43 11.49 -24.20
CA LEU A 766 43.63 10.67 -24.02
C LEU A 766 44.79 11.29 -24.81
N MET A 767 45.90 11.59 -24.14
CA MET A 767 47.09 12.12 -24.81
C MET A 767 47.77 11.01 -25.63
N VAL A 768 48.00 11.24 -26.93
CA VAL A 768 48.69 10.26 -27.78
C VAL A 768 50.09 9.92 -27.26
N ALA A 769 50.75 10.88 -26.61
CA ALA A 769 52.05 10.68 -25.97
C ALA A 769 52.07 9.66 -24.82
N SER A 770 50.90 9.25 -24.30
CA SER A 770 50.77 8.24 -23.24
C SER A 770 50.72 6.80 -23.75
N LEU A 771 50.58 6.63 -25.07
CA LEU A 771 50.50 5.34 -25.76
C LEU A 771 51.89 4.75 -26.04
N ASP A 772 51.94 3.44 -26.22
CA ASP A 772 53.16 2.73 -26.58
C ASP A 772 53.49 2.95 -28.07
N ARG A 773 54.72 2.65 -28.49
CA ARG A 773 55.07 2.73 -29.91
C ARG A 773 54.50 1.54 -30.69
N GLY A 774 53.86 1.80 -31.83
CA GLY A 774 53.35 0.76 -32.73
C GLY A 774 51.85 0.50 -32.56
N GLU A 775 51.44 -0.75 -32.71
CA GLU A 775 50.04 -1.13 -32.46
C GLU A 775 49.69 -0.92 -31.00
N ASN A 776 48.61 -0.18 -30.77
CA ASN A 776 48.02 -0.01 -29.46
C ASN A 776 46.61 -0.56 -29.50
N ASN A 777 46.29 -1.45 -28.56
CA ASN A 777 44.93 -1.78 -28.19
C ASN A 777 44.51 -0.88 -27.02
N ILE A 778 43.72 0.14 -27.30
CA ILE A 778 43.19 1.05 -26.30
C ILE A 778 41.86 0.49 -25.81
N THR A 779 41.85 -0.01 -24.58
CA THR A 779 40.62 -0.50 -23.93
C THR A 779 40.08 0.56 -22.99
N ILE A 780 38.79 0.83 -23.10
CA ILE A 780 38.07 1.79 -22.28
C ILE A 780 37.00 1.03 -21.53
N GLU A 781 37.11 1.04 -20.21
CA GLU A 781 36.15 0.47 -19.28
C GLU A 781 35.41 1.62 -18.61
N LEU A 782 34.10 1.68 -18.85
CA LEU A 782 33.21 2.70 -18.33
C LEU A 782 32.05 2.02 -17.63
N ALA A 783 31.52 2.68 -16.61
CA ALA A 783 30.24 2.34 -16.04
C ALA A 783 29.31 3.54 -16.15
N ASP A 784 28.01 3.27 -16.23
CA ASP A 784 27.00 4.28 -15.98
C ASP A 784 26.78 4.44 -14.46
N ARG A 785 25.85 5.32 -14.06
CA ARG A 785 25.51 5.53 -12.64
C ARG A 785 24.58 4.44 -12.07
N ALA A 786 23.95 3.63 -12.91
CA ALA A 786 23.26 2.41 -12.48
C ALA A 786 24.25 1.26 -12.18
N GLY A 787 25.49 1.37 -12.68
CA GLY A 787 26.59 0.42 -12.58
C GLY A 787 26.63 -0.62 -13.71
N ASN A 788 25.91 -0.43 -14.82
CA ASN A 788 26.11 -1.24 -16.03
C ASN A 788 27.46 -0.88 -16.64
N GLN A 789 28.19 -1.89 -17.09
CA GLN A 789 29.56 -1.74 -17.54
C GLN A 789 29.65 -1.90 -19.06
N ALA A 790 30.43 -1.01 -19.67
CA ALA A 790 30.83 -1.10 -21.07
C ALA A 790 32.35 -1.25 -21.16
N ARG A 791 32.77 -2.11 -22.09
CA ARG A 791 34.19 -2.30 -22.45
C ARG A 791 34.32 -2.16 -23.95
N ALA A 792 34.94 -1.08 -24.39
CA ALA A 792 35.28 -0.86 -25.79
C ALA A 792 36.78 -1.07 -25.98
N SER A 793 37.18 -1.59 -27.13
CA SER A 793 38.59 -1.74 -27.50
C SER A 793 38.80 -1.18 -28.90
N ILE A 794 39.75 -0.25 -29.01
CA ILE A 794 40.16 0.36 -30.27
C ILE A 794 41.55 -0.14 -30.57
N VAL A 795 41.69 -0.90 -31.66
CA VAL A 795 42.98 -1.28 -32.19
C VAL A 795 43.36 -0.28 -33.27
N GLY A 796 44.47 0.43 -33.04
CA GLY A 796 45.02 1.36 -34.01
C GLY A 796 46.53 1.27 -34.03
N SER A 797 47.12 1.29 -35.22
CA SER A 797 48.56 1.49 -35.37
C SER A 797 48.86 2.96 -35.05
N GLY A 798 49.28 3.23 -33.83
CA GLY A 798 49.62 4.58 -33.36
C GLY A 798 50.91 5.07 -34.00
N LEU A 799 50.80 6.13 -34.79
CA LEU A 799 51.86 7.02 -35.24
C LEU A 799 52.62 7.62 -34.04
N ALA A 800 53.47 6.83 -33.38
CA ALA A 800 54.61 7.43 -32.69
C ALA A 800 55.54 7.95 -33.80
N PRO A 801 55.95 9.23 -33.81
CA PRO A 801 57.02 9.64 -34.72
C PRO A 801 58.22 8.77 -34.39
N THR A 802 58.57 7.85 -35.29
CA THR A 802 59.84 7.14 -35.20
C THR A 802 60.91 8.21 -35.37
N ALA A 803 61.48 8.67 -34.26
CA ALA A 803 62.68 9.47 -34.30
C ALA A 803 63.75 8.61 -35.02
N ALA A 804 64.07 8.99 -36.24
CA ALA A 804 65.11 8.42 -37.07
C ALA A 804 66.31 9.36 -36.97
N ALA A 805 67.50 8.80 -36.82
CA ALA A 805 68.72 9.55 -36.80
C ALA A 805 69.56 9.25 -38.03
N HIS A 806 70.06 10.28 -38.70
CA HIS A 806 70.93 10.17 -39.86
C HIS A 806 72.28 10.80 -39.54
N ALA A 807 73.36 10.07 -39.77
CA ALA A 807 74.72 10.58 -39.60
C ALA A 807 75.31 10.97 -40.95
N SER A 808 75.96 12.13 -41.00
CA SER A 808 76.67 12.62 -42.18
C SER A 808 78.08 13.07 -41.80
N VAL A 809 79.01 12.90 -42.73
CA VAL A 809 80.38 13.39 -42.61
C VAL A 809 80.71 14.17 -43.87
N PHE A 810 81.11 15.43 -43.71
CA PHE A 810 81.44 16.30 -44.83
C PHE A 810 82.62 17.22 -44.50
N PRO A 811 83.56 17.44 -45.44
CA PRO A 811 83.73 16.69 -46.69
C PRO A 811 84.21 15.25 -46.44
N ASN A 812 83.91 14.33 -47.35
CA ASN A 812 84.38 12.95 -47.30
C ASN A 812 84.59 12.43 -48.75
N PRO A 813 85.83 12.37 -49.26
CA PRO A 813 87.10 12.48 -48.53
C PRO A 813 87.42 13.87 -47.94
N CYS A 814 88.14 13.91 -46.82
CA CYS A 814 88.54 15.13 -46.11
C CYS A 814 90.05 15.40 -46.21
N GLN A 815 90.45 16.67 -46.35
CA GLN A 815 91.85 17.09 -46.51
C GLN A 815 92.42 17.79 -45.25
N ARG A 816 91.60 18.61 -44.58
CA ARG A 816 92.01 19.42 -43.43
C ARG A 816 91.19 19.15 -42.16
N GLN A 817 89.89 18.96 -42.31
CA GLN A 817 88.96 18.64 -41.25
C GLN A 817 87.75 17.87 -41.81
N ALA A 818 86.99 17.20 -40.95
CA ALA A 818 85.72 16.57 -41.28
C ALA A 818 84.65 16.97 -40.25
N SER A 819 83.56 17.56 -40.71
CA SER A 819 82.37 17.84 -39.88
C SER A 819 81.53 16.58 -39.80
N ILE A 820 81.34 16.06 -38.59
CA ILE A 820 80.56 14.85 -38.30
C ILE A 820 79.27 15.31 -37.62
N ARG A 821 78.13 15.06 -38.27
CA ARG A 821 76.80 15.48 -37.76
C ARG A 821 75.87 14.29 -37.60
N MET A 822 74.98 14.41 -36.63
CA MET A 822 73.84 13.52 -36.41
C MET A 822 72.56 14.35 -36.38
N SER A 823 71.69 14.12 -37.36
CA SER A 823 70.40 14.79 -37.51
C SER A 823 69.28 13.87 -37.04
N PHE A 824 68.32 14.40 -36.28
CA PHE A 824 67.20 13.65 -35.69
C PHE A 824 65.86 14.15 -36.22
N THR A 825 64.97 13.25 -36.66
CA THR A 825 63.57 13.61 -36.90
C THR A 825 62.85 13.84 -35.57
N GLY A 826 62.06 14.92 -35.47
CA GLY A 826 61.28 15.25 -34.26
C GLY A 826 62.02 16.01 -33.16
N ALA A 827 63.28 16.41 -33.38
CA ALA A 827 64.07 17.24 -32.47
C ALA A 827 64.10 16.78 -30.98
N PRO A 828 64.42 15.49 -30.70
CA PRO A 828 64.51 15.00 -29.33
C PRO A 828 65.63 15.71 -28.54
N MET A 829 65.44 15.89 -27.23
CA MET A 829 66.51 16.38 -26.35
C MET A 829 67.55 15.27 -26.15
N ILE A 830 68.81 15.53 -26.53
CA ILE A 830 69.89 14.54 -26.42
C ILE A 830 70.67 14.81 -25.14
N ASN A 831 70.70 13.83 -24.24
CA ASN A 831 71.35 13.92 -22.94
C ASN A 831 72.87 13.71 -23.06
N GLN A 832 73.30 12.90 -24.04
CA GLN A 832 74.70 12.62 -24.33
C GLN A 832 74.86 12.20 -25.80
N ALA A 833 75.83 12.76 -26.52
CA ALA A 833 76.21 12.31 -27.85
C ALA A 833 77.74 12.35 -28.02
N GLU A 834 78.31 11.27 -28.54
CA GLU A 834 79.74 11.17 -28.82
C GLU A 834 80.00 10.41 -30.13
N VAL A 835 81.10 10.73 -30.80
CA VAL A 835 81.66 9.98 -31.92
C VAL A 835 83.03 9.43 -31.54
N LYS A 836 83.24 8.14 -31.80
CA LYS A 836 84.54 7.46 -31.71
C LYS A 836 85.06 7.20 -33.11
N ILE A 837 86.32 7.52 -33.35
CA ILE A 837 86.98 7.33 -34.65
C ILE A 837 88.07 6.26 -34.50
N TYR A 838 88.16 5.37 -35.49
CA TYR A 838 89.03 4.20 -35.52
C TYR A 838 89.81 4.13 -36.84
N ASP A 839 91.00 3.54 -36.80
CA ASP A 839 91.74 3.17 -38.02
C ASP A 839 91.18 1.88 -38.66
N VAL A 840 91.76 1.45 -39.79
CA VAL A 840 91.35 0.21 -40.48
C VAL A 840 91.64 -1.07 -39.70
N ALA A 841 92.54 -1.03 -38.71
CA ALA A 841 92.85 -2.14 -37.82
C ALA A 841 91.91 -2.19 -36.61
N GLY A 842 91.02 -1.20 -36.46
CA GLY A 842 90.08 -1.09 -35.34
C GLY A 842 90.66 -0.40 -34.10
N HIS A 843 91.86 0.17 -34.16
CA HIS A 843 92.40 0.94 -33.04
C HIS A 843 91.64 2.25 -32.87
N HIS A 844 91.26 2.56 -31.63
CA HIS A 844 90.61 3.82 -31.27
C HIS A 844 91.59 4.99 -31.35
N LEU A 845 91.23 6.01 -32.13
CA LEU A 845 92.07 7.19 -32.37
C LEU A 845 91.67 8.38 -31.50
N VAL A 846 90.37 8.65 -31.40
CA VAL A 846 89.82 9.78 -30.63
C VAL A 846 88.33 9.58 -30.35
N THR A 847 87.85 10.14 -29.23
CA THR A 847 86.42 10.32 -28.93
C THR A 847 86.14 11.82 -28.88
N LEU A 848 85.10 12.27 -29.57
CA LEU A 848 84.66 13.66 -29.59
C LEU A 848 83.20 13.73 -29.14
N ALA A 849 82.85 14.68 -28.27
CA ALA A 849 81.45 14.96 -27.94
C ALA A 849 80.79 15.69 -29.12
N LEU A 850 79.52 15.40 -29.41
CA LEU A 850 78.75 16.16 -30.39
C LEU A 850 77.98 17.26 -29.67
N ASP A 851 78.24 18.51 -30.04
CA ASP A 851 77.57 19.67 -29.49
C ASP A 851 76.28 19.98 -30.25
N ARG A 852 75.33 20.63 -29.58
CA ARG A 852 74.06 21.02 -30.19
C ARG A 852 74.27 22.19 -31.15
N GLU A 853 74.12 21.95 -32.45
CA GLU A 853 74.16 23.00 -33.48
C GLU A 853 72.76 23.62 -33.69
N SER A 854 71.70 22.82 -33.60
CA SER A 854 70.30 23.28 -33.70
C SER A 854 69.34 22.40 -32.90
N ALA A 855 68.03 22.62 -33.00
CA ALA A 855 67.04 21.80 -32.30
C ALA A 855 67.09 20.31 -32.69
N ALA A 856 67.49 20.00 -33.92
CA ALA A 856 67.47 18.65 -34.48
C ALA A 856 68.84 18.12 -34.91
N VAL A 857 69.92 18.89 -34.76
CA VAL A 857 71.25 18.54 -35.27
C VAL A 857 72.31 18.73 -34.20
N TYR A 858 73.12 17.69 -34.01
CA TYR A 858 74.29 17.68 -33.14
C TYR A 858 75.52 17.38 -33.99
N GLY A 859 76.64 18.05 -33.74
CA GLY A 859 77.81 17.93 -34.60
C GLY A 859 79.12 18.25 -33.90
N VAL A 860 80.22 17.85 -34.55
CA VAL A 860 81.58 18.17 -34.15
C VAL A 860 82.52 18.16 -35.35
N ASP A 861 83.53 19.03 -35.32
CA ASP A 861 84.60 19.04 -36.32
C ASP A 861 85.80 18.23 -35.84
N TRP A 862 86.24 17.27 -36.66
CA TRP A 862 87.46 16.52 -36.43
C TRP A 862 88.60 17.09 -37.29
N ASP A 863 89.68 17.53 -36.64
CA ASP A 863 90.88 18.12 -37.24
C ASP A 863 91.88 17.10 -37.82
N LEU A 864 91.44 15.84 -37.98
CA LEU A 864 92.23 14.72 -38.49
C LEU A 864 93.46 14.40 -37.62
N ARG A 865 93.35 14.61 -36.30
CA ARG A 865 94.37 14.22 -35.31
C ARG A 865 93.86 13.13 -34.38
N SER A 866 94.77 12.28 -33.91
CA SER A 866 94.52 11.35 -32.80
C SER A 866 94.46 12.09 -31.47
N LYS A 867 94.02 11.41 -30.40
CA LYS A 867 94.00 11.94 -29.01
C LYS A 867 95.35 12.51 -28.55
N GLY A 868 96.47 12.01 -29.07
CA GLY A 868 97.83 12.50 -28.77
C GLY A 868 98.27 13.70 -29.62
N GLY A 869 97.37 14.33 -30.39
CA GLY A 869 97.67 15.49 -31.25
C GLY A 869 98.43 15.14 -32.54
N LYS A 870 98.74 13.86 -32.79
CA LYS A 870 99.40 13.41 -34.02
C LYS A 870 98.41 13.34 -35.18
N ALA A 871 98.77 13.98 -36.29
CA ALA A 871 97.99 13.98 -37.52
C ALA A 871 97.89 12.56 -38.10
N VAL A 872 96.67 12.11 -38.46
CA VAL A 872 96.43 10.76 -39.00
C VAL A 872 96.90 10.63 -40.46
N SER A 873 97.26 9.44 -40.94
CA SER A 873 97.74 9.22 -42.32
C SER A 873 96.62 9.30 -43.37
N ASN A 874 96.97 9.46 -44.65
CA ASN A 874 96.00 9.25 -45.75
C ASN A 874 95.48 7.81 -45.70
N GLY A 875 94.17 7.63 -45.83
CA GLY A 875 93.55 6.32 -45.69
C GLY A 875 92.08 6.37 -45.26
N LEU A 876 91.52 5.18 -45.06
CA LEU A 876 90.15 5.00 -44.60
C LEU A 876 90.09 4.92 -43.07
N TYR A 877 89.12 5.57 -42.48
CA TYR A 877 88.82 5.55 -41.05
C TYR A 877 87.36 5.17 -40.86
N PHE A 878 87.04 4.64 -39.69
CA PHE A 878 85.68 4.29 -39.31
C PHE A 878 85.25 5.15 -38.15
N TYR A 879 84.01 5.63 -38.17
CA TYR A 879 83.42 6.32 -37.04
C TYR A 879 82.23 5.55 -36.49
N ARG A 880 81.99 5.69 -35.19
CA ARG A 880 80.79 5.20 -34.50
C ARG A 880 80.25 6.31 -33.61
N ILE A 881 79.05 6.78 -33.92
CA ILE A 881 78.31 7.76 -33.11
C ILE A 881 77.37 7.00 -32.17
N THR A 882 77.31 7.43 -30.92
CA THR A 882 76.30 7.01 -29.95
C THR A 882 75.64 8.24 -29.35
N ALA A 883 74.32 8.31 -29.42
CA ALA A 883 73.54 9.38 -28.80
C ALA A 883 72.41 8.79 -27.94
N THR A 884 72.12 9.40 -26.80
CA THR A 884 71.06 8.98 -25.86
C THR A 884 70.06 10.10 -25.66
N ALA A 885 68.78 9.83 -25.93
CA ALA A 885 67.65 10.65 -25.52
C ALA A 885 66.80 9.82 -24.56
N ASP A 886 66.78 10.19 -23.28
CA ASP A 886 66.15 9.42 -22.20
C ASP A 886 66.52 7.92 -22.23
N THR A 887 65.57 7.04 -22.56
CA THR A 887 65.74 5.58 -22.63
C THR A 887 66.16 5.08 -24.02
N GLN A 888 66.18 5.94 -25.05
CA GLN A 888 66.50 5.56 -26.42
C GLN A 888 67.97 5.81 -26.77
N LYS A 889 68.64 4.78 -27.28
CA LYS A 889 70.02 4.85 -27.79
C LYS A 889 70.03 4.83 -29.31
N PHE A 890 70.57 5.87 -29.91
CA PHE A 890 70.85 5.95 -31.34
C PHE A 890 72.30 5.58 -31.61
N LYS A 891 72.52 4.78 -32.65
CA LYS A 891 73.86 4.40 -33.09
C LYS A 891 73.96 4.62 -34.59
N ALA A 892 75.04 5.25 -35.01
CA ALA A 892 75.41 5.35 -36.42
C ALA A 892 76.86 4.94 -36.59
N SER A 893 77.21 4.37 -37.73
CA SER A 893 78.60 4.08 -38.06
C SER A 893 78.81 4.30 -39.55
N GLY A 894 80.01 4.72 -39.92
CA GLY A 894 80.34 5.00 -41.30
C GLY A 894 81.84 5.11 -41.52
N LYS A 895 82.20 5.52 -42.74
CA LYS A 895 83.58 5.63 -43.19
C LYS A 895 83.95 7.09 -43.36
N ILE A 896 85.19 7.45 -43.04
CA ILE A 896 85.81 8.75 -43.33
C ILE A 896 87.07 8.46 -44.14
N ALA A 897 87.16 8.96 -45.37
CA ALA A 897 88.38 8.91 -46.15
C ALA A 897 89.19 10.19 -45.88
N VAL A 898 90.46 10.05 -45.50
CA VAL A 898 91.41 11.17 -45.34
C VAL A 898 92.35 11.15 -46.54
N LEU A 899 92.41 12.28 -47.25
CA LEU A 899 93.27 12.49 -48.41
C LEU A 899 93.92 13.88 -48.29
N ARG A 900 95.07 13.94 -47.63
CA ARG A 900 95.91 15.14 -47.57
C ARG A 900 96.70 15.37 -48.83
#